data_AF-A0A5B0MK53-F1
#
_entry.id   AF-A0A5B0MK53-F1
#
_cell.length_a   1.000
_cell.length_b   1.000
_cell.length_c   1.000
_cell.angle_alpha   90.00
_cell.angle_beta   90.00
_cell.angle_gamma   90.00
#
_symmetry.space_group_name_H-M   'P 1'
#
loop_
_entity.id
_entity.type
_entity.pdbx_description
1 polymer ?
#
loop_
_entity_poly.entity_id
_entity_poly.type
_entity_poly.pdbx_seq_one_letter_code
_entity_poly.pdbx_strand_id
1 'polypeptide(L)'
;MELCLSFSFTVTSQSSSNIKFSESRNYSSTNMPRTEASKSNLDLDPTIFEECLDGKAKMYRCVLCGGRLFQKPNRHARLSRHQENLKCHHDSLVRSVNSGVVVEAEPSSSPASSRTTDPSVTENVQNIQQSDIEAWVPGGNYPPPSNADSTNECDQLNLDLSFIDQDEYFSHIPLGSPRSEFSSSTISEESDTGGWDGLLADDICPDVLPTEPVDQVKRRKAKSRVERGPWWPFRAKEYLISSLVIGHIRTIISRPMFNHVRMMFGLCLVCLPDWTTIRRGKYQLQKMLGVEVVASRSVLNTPLHYLSLKQSLAMEIANPWVAPHLQFYPEATEFKGVTRLSQSAKWLMELQPENRAQMVRQDQKDYYIYELVQLMSDRIVVPVYFYEEGGEMYAKCITPEIIVDAELGQLKFRIAKDLPFLSPALESIPTNQFYVEYPRMVYEDTLMSEICGDRLYEVDSGSTSFRQMPNKWREKAGGRIIRQMPISLYSDDTSGNTSKKWNKHISYYFTLASLPPHLTNQHFHCHFLCTSNSAGPMELAEAIVDDLIELQTEGVVAYDSSISEEVLVTSFLLCFLADTPMHAEITSTVMPANARSQCRSCDLAVGTISQRKTLAYLQFFLQISHDGVWIKNGARSWKGIKDNCYSVWEESKKPRSKTRVGELSTDLGIKDSINKAIYTYRYDILAKKGDATEANRTYLSRIELLDSSGPERLFNPFFRVADFNGCSDTPVEVLHVFLLGVVKYMVRDVMGRVKPQHLGLIEGRYRAFSTSSLNIPSLSPYYMAKHSSNLVGKEFKVVLQCAPFVLFGFMEEGERLAWMALCQLAPLVFQTCINNMDRYLEDLQFHIHKFLYYSFKNTAQWVNKPKFHMLLHLAESIRRFGPASLFATEKFESYNAVLRNVSVHSNRQSPGKDIAIMFANYKVMRHLTCGGLFPDPVDQARYTTANPAVSTLFGENVMIQKSMDFNSQTTGHGESAASAFPRAIKVKLAAKDKVEVPASLQAHLSGKKLYQVPGVQLDAHRVLKKGQFMLVGRRDDSGNISAGCIEHIWEARRRSQITYWVCYTEFDKAGIDDFYQMRMITRTSVKKFVHIGEVLASMNVQHNCHLGGCPVTYTGIVRIEREESEENNATVSHRDSLNFVVNSAELPGSAMLRQWAAVPRGENNDLIHMLHEGLARWHEGGGANAPGPISAIDPDLE
;
A
#
# COMPACT_ATOMS: atom_id res chain seq x y z
N MET A 1 69.93 4.34 38.32
CA MET A 1 71.03 5.26 37.96
C MET A 1 70.71 5.76 36.56
N GLU A 2 70.30 7.00 36.32
CA GLU A 2 70.07 8.18 37.17
C GLU A 2 68.77 8.83 36.69
N LEU A 3 67.78 9.01 37.59
CA LEU A 3 67.39 10.29 38.23
C LEU A 3 66.75 11.26 37.20
N CYS A 4 65.66 11.99 37.43
CA CYS A 4 64.88 12.32 38.62
C CYS A 4 63.71 13.19 38.13
N LEU A 5 62.51 13.02 38.69
CA LEU A 5 61.82 13.97 39.59
C LEU A 5 60.90 15.05 38.96
N SER A 6 59.73 15.11 39.62
CA SER A 6 58.95 16.29 40.04
C SER A 6 58.23 17.14 38.99
N PHE A 7 56.88 17.15 38.96
CA PHE A 7 55.90 17.75 39.88
C PHE A 7 55.62 19.25 39.62
N SER A 8 54.36 19.50 39.21
CA SER A 8 53.49 20.63 39.59
C SER A 8 53.88 22.06 39.11
N PHE A 9 53.01 23.09 39.09
CA PHE A 9 51.84 23.43 39.90
C PHE A 9 51.14 24.67 39.27
N THR A 10 49.86 24.90 39.64
CA THR A 10 49.14 26.20 39.86
C THR A 10 48.84 27.14 38.65
N VAL A 11 47.59 27.53 38.34
CA VAL A 11 46.53 28.35 39.04
C VAL A 11 46.55 29.84 38.62
N THR A 12 45.35 30.41 38.40
CA THR A 12 44.94 31.85 38.33
C THR A 12 45.41 32.67 37.13
N SER A 13 44.73 33.70 36.60
CA SER A 13 43.50 34.47 36.91
C SER A 13 43.25 35.45 35.74
N GLN A 14 42.05 36.07 35.70
CA GLN A 14 41.73 37.52 35.41
C GLN A 14 42.52 38.28 34.31
N SER A 15 42.02 39.28 33.58
CA SER A 15 40.75 40.01 33.46
C SER A 15 40.98 41.08 32.36
N SER A 16 39.88 41.51 31.72
CA SER A 16 39.58 42.88 31.21
C SER A 16 40.69 43.84 30.73
N SER A 17 40.44 44.48 29.58
CA SER A 17 40.32 45.96 29.41
C SER A 17 40.23 46.31 27.91
N ASN A 18 39.13 46.93 27.45
CA ASN A 18 38.91 48.39 27.23
C ASN A 18 39.62 48.92 25.97
N ILE A 19 39.16 49.89 25.15
CA ILE A 19 37.99 50.78 25.07
C ILE A 19 38.17 51.62 23.78
N LYS A 20 37.07 51.90 23.04
CA LYS A 20 36.70 53.10 22.22
C LYS A 20 37.65 53.60 21.09
N PHE A 21 37.27 54.43 20.10
CA PHE A 21 36.20 55.42 19.79
C PHE A 21 35.88 55.28 18.26
N SER A 22 34.63 55.16 17.77
CA SER A 22 33.68 56.19 17.25
C SER A 22 34.28 57.20 16.25
N GLU A 23 33.66 57.60 15.14
CA GLU A 23 32.39 58.37 14.98
C GLU A 23 31.96 58.32 13.48
N SER A 24 30.68 58.07 13.14
CA SER A 24 29.55 59.03 12.92
C SER A 24 29.53 59.62 11.48
N ARG A 25 28.41 59.88 10.78
CA ARG A 25 27.01 60.20 11.15
C ARG A 25 26.05 60.11 9.93
N ASN A 26 24.77 59.84 10.24
CA ASN A 26 23.53 59.96 9.42
C ASN A 26 23.27 61.41 8.94
N TYR A 27 22.36 61.81 8.03
CA TYR A 27 20.91 61.58 7.79
C TYR A 27 20.58 62.22 6.40
N SER A 28 19.63 61.79 5.57
CA SER A 28 18.18 62.02 5.70
C SER A 28 17.42 61.57 4.42
N SER A 29 16.14 61.27 4.60
CA SER A 29 15.13 60.85 3.62
C SER A 29 14.54 61.99 2.77
N THR A 30 14.07 61.72 1.54
CA THR A 30 12.66 61.96 1.11
C THR A 30 12.37 61.58 -0.36
N ASN A 31 11.22 60.91 -0.52
CA ASN A 31 10.20 60.96 -1.60
C ASN A 31 10.46 60.46 -3.05
N MET A 32 9.55 59.54 -3.41
CA MET A 32 9.14 59.00 -4.73
C MET A 32 8.79 60.09 -5.79
N PRO A 33 8.92 59.81 -7.11
CA PRO A 33 7.90 59.01 -7.81
C PRO A 33 8.37 58.08 -8.96
N ARG A 34 7.41 57.22 -9.33
CA ARG A 34 7.23 56.36 -10.51
C ARG A 34 8.14 56.53 -11.76
N THR A 35 8.21 55.40 -12.45
CA THR A 35 8.28 55.16 -13.92
C THR A 35 9.62 54.87 -14.63
N GLU A 36 9.50 53.84 -15.48
CA GLU A 36 10.27 53.47 -16.69
C GLU A 36 11.45 52.49 -16.60
N ALA A 37 11.27 51.42 -17.39
CA ALA A 37 12.21 50.36 -17.66
C ALA A 37 13.36 50.85 -18.53
N SER A 38 14.61 50.51 -18.18
CA SER A 38 15.75 50.65 -19.07
C SER A 38 16.50 49.32 -19.21
N LYS A 39 16.83 49.01 -20.47
CA LYS A 39 17.53 47.84 -20.96
C LYS A 39 18.99 47.86 -20.49
N SER A 40 19.46 46.82 -19.81
CA SER A 40 20.89 46.54 -19.71
C SER A 40 21.33 45.65 -20.88
N ASN A 41 22.37 46.10 -21.59
CA ASN A 41 23.06 45.35 -22.65
C ASN A 41 23.79 44.15 -22.03
N LEU A 42 23.57 42.95 -22.59
CA LEU A 42 24.46 41.81 -22.37
C LEU A 42 25.70 42.03 -23.25
N ASP A 43 26.91 41.89 -22.68
CA ASP A 43 28.14 41.79 -23.46
C ASP A 43 28.08 40.53 -24.32
N LEU A 44 28.32 40.68 -25.62
CA LEU A 44 28.23 39.59 -26.58
C LEU A 44 29.58 38.90 -26.70
N ASP A 45 29.59 37.58 -26.55
CA ASP A 45 30.79 36.77 -26.70
C ASP A 45 31.27 36.78 -28.17
N PRO A 46 32.46 37.34 -28.46
CA PRO A 46 32.98 37.44 -29.82
C PRO A 46 33.36 36.07 -30.43
N THR A 47 33.46 35.01 -29.63
CA THR A 47 33.71 33.64 -30.13
C THR A 47 32.43 33.00 -30.71
N ILE A 48 31.26 33.51 -30.32
CA ILE A 48 29.94 32.99 -30.75
C ILE A 48 29.29 33.90 -31.79
N PHE A 49 29.52 35.20 -31.70
CA PHE A 49 28.96 36.22 -32.60
C PHE A 49 30.08 36.95 -33.35
N GLU A 50 30.11 36.72 -34.66
CA GLU A 50 31.05 37.37 -35.57
C GLU A 50 30.41 38.63 -36.16
N GLU A 51 31.05 39.79 -35.99
CA GLU A 51 30.60 41.04 -36.61
C GLU A 51 31.03 41.09 -38.08
N CYS A 52 30.07 41.17 -38.99
CA CYS A 52 30.32 41.32 -40.42
C CYS A 52 29.80 42.68 -40.89
N LEU A 53 30.61 43.40 -41.68
CA LEU A 53 30.18 44.64 -42.32
C LEU A 53 29.52 44.33 -43.66
N ASP A 54 28.25 44.70 -43.80
CA ASP A 54 27.55 44.71 -45.09
C ASP A 54 27.10 46.15 -45.38
N GLY A 55 27.91 46.86 -46.19
CA GLY A 55 27.75 48.29 -46.41
C GLY A 55 27.93 49.12 -45.12
N LYS A 56 27.04 50.09 -44.89
CA LYS A 56 27.10 51.04 -43.75
C LYS A 56 26.41 50.53 -42.47
N ALA A 57 25.93 49.29 -42.43
CA ALA A 57 25.24 48.72 -41.27
C ALA A 57 26.04 47.57 -40.65
N LYS A 58 26.19 47.59 -39.32
CA LYS A 58 26.80 46.48 -38.56
C LYS A 58 25.85 45.28 -38.54
N MET A 59 26.29 44.16 -39.10
CA MET A 59 25.57 42.89 -39.08
C MET A 59 26.37 41.87 -38.27
N TYR A 60 25.69 40.82 -37.80
CA TYR A 60 26.29 39.76 -36.99
C TYR A 60 25.91 38.41 -37.57
N ARG A 61 26.84 37.46 -37.49
CA ARG A 61 26.64 36.04 -37.78
C ARG A 61 26.84 35.25 -36.50
N CYS A 62 25.98 34.26 -36.24
CA CYS A 62 26.16 33.35 -35.11
C CYS A 62 26.82 32.05 -35.58
N VAL A 63 27.97 31.73 -35.01
CA VAL A 63 28.75 30.53 -35.33
C VAL A 63 28.00 29.25 -34.93
N LEU A 64 27.28 29.28 -33.80
CA LEU A 64 26.52 28.13 -33.27
C LEU A 64 25.25 27.80 -34.03
N CYS A 65 24.63 28.80 -34.67
CA CYS A 65 23.34 28.65 -35.35
C CYS A 65 23.48 28.57 -36.88
N GLY A 66 24.69 28.79 -37.42
CA GLY A 66 25.05 28.48 -38.80
C GLY A 66 24.16 29.09 -39.88
N GLY A 67 23.76 30.37 -39.75
CA GLY A 67 22.78 30.99 -40.67
C GLY A 67 22.83 32.52 -40.76
N ARG A 68 22.04 33.06 -41.72
CA ARG A 68 21.98 34.44 -42.28
C ARG A 68 22.33 35.60 -41.31
N LEU A 69 22.95 36.65 -41.86
CA LEU A 69 23.32 37.88 -41.15
C LEU A 69 22.12 38.59 -40.50
N PHE A 70 22.30 39.12 -39.28
CA PHE A 70 21.27 39.87 -38.54
C PHE A 70 21.85 41.07 -37.76
N GLN A 71 21.05 42.08 -37.47
CA GLN A 71 21.52 43.32 -36.81
C GLN A 71 21.48 43.31 -35.28
N LYS A 72 20.70 42.40 -34.67
CA LYS A 72 20.40 42.42 -33.23
C LYS A 72 20.83 41.13 -32.52
N PRO A 73 22.15 40.92 -32.30
CA PRO A 73 22.69 39.73 -31.66
C PRO A 73 22.12 39.46 -30.26
N ASN A 74 21.86 40.48 -29.45
CA ASN A 74 21.21 40.30 -28.14
C ASN A 74 19.80 39.68 -28.22
N ARG A 75 19.07 39.91 -29.32
CA ARG A 75 17.76 39.28 -29.54
C ARG A 75 17.93 37.85 -30.03
N HIS A 76 18.90 37.60 -30.91
CA HIS A 76 19.24 36.26 -31.39
C HIS A 76 19.68 35.35 -30.25
N ALA A 77 20.51 35.84 -29.33
CA ALA A 77 21.00 35.11 -28.17
C ALA A 77 19.85 34.58 -27.27
N ARG A 78 18.69 35.24 -27.25
CA ARG A 78 17.52 34.83 -26.45
C ARG A 78 16.61 33.83 -27.14
N LEU A 79 16.87 33.47 -28.40
CA LEU A 79 16.06 32.47 -29.11
C LEU A 79 16.34 31.09 -28.52
N SER A 80 15.27 30.31 -28.30
CA SER A 80 15.35 28.98 -27.68
C SER A 80 16.34 28.07 -28.42
N ARG A 81 16.34 28.12 -29.75
CA ARG A 81 17.26 27.35 -30.60
C ARG A 81 18.72 27.75 -30.42
N HIS A 82 19.00 29.03 -30.18
CA HIS A 82 20.37 29.49 -29.88
C HIS A 82 20.81 29.02 -28.49
N GLN A 83 19.93 29.13 -27.49
CA GLN A 83 20.20 28.67 -26.12
C GLN A 83 20.44 27.15 -26.07
N GLU A 84 19.71 26.36 -26.85
CA GLU A 84 19.95 24.91 -27.00
C GLU A 84 21.31 24.61 -27.64
N ASN A 85 21.64 25.27 -28.77
CA ASN A 85 22.92 25.08 -29.43
C ASN A 85 24.12 25.54 -28.57
N LEU A 86 23.96 26.62 -27.81
CA LEU A 86 24.95 27.12 -26.86
C LEU A 86 25.20 26.11 -25.73
N LYS A 87 24.14 25.48 -25.23
CA LYS A 87 24.23 24.43 -24.22
C LYS A 87 24.96 23.20 -24.77
N CYS A 88 24.63 22.75 -25.97
CA CYS A 88 25.34 21.66 -26.65
C CYS A 88 26.82 21.98 -26.90
N HIS A 89 27.14 23.22 -27.28
CA HIS A 89 28.52 23.66 -27.49
C HIS A 89 29.33 23.67 -26.19
N HIS A 90 28.77 24.18 -25.10
CA HIS A 90 29.42 24.10 -23.78
C HIS A 90 29.60 22.65 -23.31
N ASP A 91 28.61 21.79 -23.50
CA ASP A 91 28.72 20.38 -23.15
C ASP A 91 29.80 19.66 -23.99
N SER A 92 30.01 20.09 -25.25
CA SER A 92 31.09 19.57 -26.10
C SER A 92 32.48 20.05 -25.65
N LEU A 93 32.61 21.31 -25.23
CA LEU A 93 33.86 21.86 -24.67
C LEU A 93 34.22 21.21 -23.33
N VAL A 94 33.22 20.96 -22.47
CA VAL A 94 33.41 20.25 -21.20
C VAL A 94 33.81 18.79 -21.44
N ARG A 95 33.32 18.17 -22.52
CA ARG A 95 33.75 16.82 -22.92
C ARG A 95 35.18 16.81 -23.49
N SER A 96 35.57 17.80 -24.29
CA SER A 96 36.94 17.87 -24.84
C SER A 96 38.01 18.19 -23.79
N VAL A 97 37.65 18.91 -22.72
CA VAL A 97 38.55 19.17 -21.58
C VAL A 97 38.66 17.96 -20.64
N ASN A 98 37.62 17.11 -20.58
CA ASN A 98 37.62 15.88 -19.77
C ASN A 98 38.20 14.65 -20.48
N SER A 99 38.33 14.66 -21.81
CA SER A 99 39.10 13.68 -22.58
C SER A 99 40.48 14.27 -22.87
N GLY A 100 41.46 14.08 -21.98
CA GLY A 100 42.84 14.51 -22.18
C GLY A 100 43.50 13.83 -23.38
N VAL A 101 43.21 14.30 -24.60
CA VAL A 101 43.82 13.88 -25.85
C VAL A 101 44.29 15.13 -26.57
N VAL A 102 45.60 15.35 -26.50
CA VAL A 102 46.33 16.29 -27.36
C VAL A 102 46.34 15.71 -28.77
N VAL A 103 45.86 16.47 -29.75
CA VAL A 103 46.15 16.20 -31.18
C VAL A 103 47.04 17.35 -31.65
N GLU A 104 48.35 17.11 -31.63
CA GLU A 104 49.30 17.94 -32.39
C GLU A 104 49.27 17.52 -33.87
N ALA A 105 49.25 18.53 -34.75
CA ALA A 105 49.47 18.38 -36.18
C ALA A 105 50.94 18.04 -36.46
N GLU A 106 51.18 17.22 -37.49
CA GLU A 106 52.54 16.89 -37.96
C GLU A 106 53.41 18.15 -38.17
N PRO A 107 54.69 18.04 -37.82
CA PRO A 107 55.71 18.44 -38.77
C PRO A 107 56.72 17.30 -39.02
N SER A 108 57.24 17.32 -40.24
CA SER A 108 58.27 16.43 -40.79
C SER A 108 59.52 16.24 -39.93
N SER A 109 60.09 15.04 -40.06
CA SER A 109 61.52 14.63 -39.94
C SER A 109 62.04 14.03 -38.62
N SER A 110 62.63 12.84 -38.79
CA SER A 110 63.37 11.93 -37.88
C SER A 110 64.67 12.53 -37.31
N PRO A 111 65.53 11.78 -36.56
CA PRO A 111 65.33 10.80 -35.48
C PRO A 111 66.23 11.07 -34.24
N ALA A 112 66.03 10.31 -33.15
CA ALA A 112 67.06 9.52 -32.43
C ALA A 112 66.87 9.44 -30.90
N SER A 113 66.94 8.20 -30.38
CA SER A 113 67.47 7.74 -29.06
C SER A 113 67.00 8.44 -27.77
N SER A 114 66.72 7.81 -26.63
CA SER A 114 66.88 6.45 -26.12
C SER A 114 66.42 6.46 -24.65
N ARG A 115 65.97 5.29 -24.17
CA ARG A 115 66.26 4.72 -22.83
C ARG A 115 65.63 5.32 -21.55
N THR A 116 64.82 4.44 -20.93
CA THR A 116 64.85 3.99 -19.50
C THR A 116 64.52 5.01 -18.41
N THR A 117 63.84 4.74 -17.29
CA THR A 117 63.38 3.55 -16.57
C THR A 117 62.54 4.08 -15.39
N ASP A 118 61.56 3.30 -14.96
CA ASP A 118 60.92 3.30 -13.62
C ASP A 118 61.99 3.13 -12.48
N PRO A 119 61.72 3.08 -11.15
CA PRO A 119 60.43 3.09 -10.42
C PRO A 119 60.41 3.81 -9.02
N SER A 120 59.24 3.74 -8.34
CA SER A 120 59.06 3.56 -6.86
C SER A 120 59.33 4.79 -5.95
N VAL A 121 58.75 5.03 -4.76
CA VAL A 121 57.89 4.29 -3.81
C VAL A 121 57.48 5.25 -2.65
N THR A 122 56.33 5.01 -2.01
CA THR A 122 55.87 5.39 -0.61
C THR A 122 55.92 6.87 -0.17
N GLU A 123 55.19 7.40 0.82
CA GLU A 123 54.04 7.12 1.70
C GLU A 123 53.78 8.48 2.40
N ASN A 124 52.53 8.83 2.75
CA ASN A 124 52.15 9.34 4.08
C ASN A 124 50.71 9.86 4.14
N VAL A 125 50.05 9.50 5.24
CA VAL A 125 48.66 9.70 5.67
C VAL A 125 48.80 10.43 7.03
N GLN A 126 48.11 11.51 7.43
CA GLN A 126 46.69 11.63 7.83
C GLN A 126 46.50 13.01 8.52
N ASN A 127 45.39 13.75 8.30
CA ASN A 127 44.41 14.18 9.34
C ASN A 127 43.34 15.21 8.89
N ILE A 128 42.15 14.66 8.62
CA ILE A 128 40.74 14.94 9.02
C ILE A 128 40.33 16.28 9.72
N GLN A 129 39.31 16.95 9.15
CA GLN A 129 37.96 17.37 9.70
C GLN A 129 37.45 18.63 8.93
N GLN A 130 36.21 18.81 8.46
CA GLN A 130 34.90 18.17 8.67
C GLN A 130 33.90 18.61 7.57
N SER A 131 32.95 17.72 7.25
CA SER A 131 31.57 17.91 6.74
C SER A 131 31.28 18.56 5.38
N ASP A 132 30.75 17.73 4.45
CA ASP A 132 29.53 17.97 3.65
C ASP A 132 29.05 16.60 3.11
N ILE A 133 27.87 16.08 3.49
CA ILE A 133 26.58 16.12 2.77
C ILE A 133 26.66 15.63 1.30
N GLU A 134 26.28 14.37 1.05
CA GLU A 134 25.86 13.87 -0.27
C GLU A 134 24.61 12.98 -0.05
N ALA A 135 23.39 13.38 -0.43
CA ALA A 135 22.88 13.53 -1.80
C ALA A 135 23.14 12.27 -2.65
N TRP A 136 22.08 11.51 -2.87
CA TRP A 136 22.01 10.47 -3.90
C TRP A 136 22.37 11.09 -5.26
N VAL A 137 23.53 10.73 -5.80
CA VAL A 137 23.86 10.86 -7.23
C VAL A 137 23.89 9.45 -7.82
N PRO A 138 23.22 9.20 -8.96
CA PRO A 138 23.33 7.94 -9.70
C PRO A 138 24.78 7.74 -10.17
N GLY A 139 25.34 6.56 -9.92
CA GLY A 139 26.67 6.18 -10.42
C GLY A 139 26.80 6.48 -11.92
N GLY A 140 27.91 7.12 -12.25
CA GLY A 140 28.27 7.55 -13.59
C GLY A 140 28.39 6.41 -14.60
N ASN A 141 28.02 6.80 -15.81
CA ASN A 141 28.12 6.12 -17.10
C ASN A 141 29.42 5.32 -17.30
N TYR A 142 29.29 4.03 -17.59
CA TYR A 142 30.12 3.39 -18.62
C TYR A 142 29.54 3.77 -20.00
N PRO A 143 30.37 4.05 -21.01
CA PRO A 143 29.89 4.40 -22.35
C PRO A 143 29.25 3.18 -23.04
N PRO A 144 28.17 3.36 -23.83
CA PRO A 144 27.60 2.29 -24.64
C PRO A 144 28.49 1.98 -25.86
N PRO A 145 28.54 0.73 -26.33
CA PRO A 145 29.15 0.41 -27.61
C PRO A 145 28.35 1.03 -28.76
N SER A 146 29.06 1.37 -29.83
CA SER A 146 28.59 1.99 -31.06
C SER A 146 27.38 1.30 -31.70
N ASN A 147 26.33 2.10 -31.97
CA ASN A 147 25.18 1.73 -32.80
C ASN A 147 25.62 1.43 -34.25
N ALA A 148 25.21 0.28 -34.76
CA ALA A 148 24.90 0.11 -36.17
C ALA A 148 23.37 -0.05 -36.29
N ASP A 149 22.80 0.82 -37.12
CA ASP A 149 21.47 0.84 -37.72
C ASP A 149 20.18 0.78 -36.87
N SER A 150 19.53 1.94 -36.89
CA SER A 150 18.15 2.29 -36.59
C SER A 150 17.10 1.47 -37.35
N THR A 151 16.04 1.00 -36.67
CA THR A 151 14.60 1.20 -37.04
C THR A 151 13.59 0.43 -36.17
N ASN A 152 13.98 -0.47 -35.24
CA ASN A 152 13.01 -1.42 -34.63
C ASN A 152 12.49 -1.13 -33.20
N GLU A 153 12.82 -0.01 -32.55
CA GLU A 153 12.40 0.22 -31.15
C GLU A 153 10.95 0.72 -30.96
N CYS A 154 10.25 1.12 -32.03
CA CYS A 154 8.84 1.56 -31.93
C CYS A 154 7.84 0.39 -32.04
N ASP A 155 8.22 -0.72 -32.69
CA ASP A 155 7.31 -1.84 -32.94
C ASP A 155 7.24 -2.84 -31.77
N GLN A 156 8.26 -2.89 -30.90
CA GLN A 156 8.27 -3.78 -29.75
C GLN A 156 7.27 -3.37 -28.65
N LEU A 157 6.93 -2.08 -28.57
CA LEU A 157 5.91 -1.57 -27.64
C LEU A 157 4.47 -1.81 -28.14
N ASN A 158 4.28 -1.94 -29.46
CA ASN A 158 3.00 -2.32 -30.06
C ASN A 158 2.81 -3.85 -30.08
N LEU A 159 3.90 -4.62 -30.17
CA LEU A 159 3.88 -6.08 -30.05
C LEU A 159 3.50 -6.54 -28.64
N ASP A 160 3.93 -5.83 -27.60
CA ASP A 160 3.51 -6.11 -26.20
C ASP A 160 2.03 -5.82 -25.93
N LEU A 161 1.38 -4.97 -26.74
CA LEU A 161 -0.07 -4.71 -26.67
C LEU A 161 -0.91 -5.73 -27.46
N SER A 162 -0.32 -6.43 -28.42
CA SER A 162 -1.01 -7.41 -29.27
C SER A 162 -1.33 -8.74 -28.57
N PHE A 163 -0.84 -8.97 -27.35
CA PHE A 163 -1.09 -10.20 -26.59
C PHE A 163 -2.50 -10.26 -25.97
N ILE A 164 -3.30 -9.18 -26.04
CA ILE A 164 -4.65 -9.12 -25.48
C ILE A 164 -5.72 -9.67 -26.45
N ASP A 165 -5.43 -9.84 -27.74
CA ASP A 165 -6.44 -10.18 -28.76
C ASP A 165 -6.64 -11.69 -29.03
N GLN A 166 -6.32 -12.56 -28.08
CA GLN A 166 -6.65 -14.00 -28.19
C GLN A 166 -7.96 -14.36 -27.48
N ASP A 167 -9.05 -13.66 -27.81
CA ASP A 167 -10.42 -14.13 -27.57
C ASP A 167 -11.04 -14.53 -28.92
N GLU A 168 -10.91 -15.81 -29.29
CA GLU A 168 -11.59 -16.42 -30.43
C GLU A 168 -13.10 -16.58 -30.16
N TYR A 169 -13.84 -15.45 -30.12
CA TYR A 169 -15.30 -15.50 -29.98
C TYR A 169 -16.09 -14.74 -31.06
N PHE A 170 -15.41 -14.12 -32.04
CA PHE A 170 -16.06 -13.29 -33.06
C PHE A 170 -15.93 -13.80 -34.51
N SER A 171 -15.85 -15.10 -34.75
CA SER A 171 -15.74 -15.61 -36.14
C SER A 171 -17.03 -16.10 -36.79
N HIS A 172 -18.18 -16.25 -36.11
CA HIS A 172 -19.38 -16.76 -36.79
C HIS A 172 -20.72 -16.31 -36.20
N ILE A 173 -21.35 -15.27 -36.78
CA ILE A 173 -22.83 -15.16 -36.84
C ILE A 173 -23.24 -14.57 -38.22
N PRO A 174 -24.26 -15.12 -38.92
CA PRO A 174 -24.64 -14.72 -40.28
C PRO A 174 -25.42 -13.41 -40.31
N LEU A 175 -25.14 -12.60 -41.34
CA LEU A 175 -25.84 -11.36 -41.68
C LEU A 175 -27.29 -11.63 -42.11
N GLY A 176 -28.22 -10.99 -41.41
CA GLY A 176 -29.60 -10.80 -41.84
C GLY A 176 -30.17 -9.54 -41.19
N SER A 177 -30.19 -8.43 -41.92
CA SER A 177 -30.85 -7.19 -41.54
C SER A 177 -31.97 -6.89 -42.54
N PRO A 178 -33.14 -6.41 -42.08
CA PRO A 178 -33.98 -5.54 -42.88
C PRO A 178 -33.84 -4.08 -42.44
N ARG A 179 -33.79 -3.23 -43.47
CA ARG A 179 -33.69 -1.77 -43.47
C ARG A 179 -34.93 -1.06 -42.89
N SER A 180 -34.73 0.13 -42.32
CA SER A 180 -35.57 1.34 -42.52
C SER A 180 -34.94 2.51 -41.75
N GLU A 181 -35.08 3.79 -42.05
CA GLU A 181 -35.28 4.58 -43.26
C GLU A 181 -34.82 6.01 -42.87
N PHE A 182 -34.43 6.81 -43.87
CA PHE A 182 -33.76 8.10 -43.75
C PHE A 182 -34.62 9.20 -43.09
N SER A 183 -33.97 10.12 -42.36
CA SER A 183 -34.26 11.55 -42.50
C SER A 183 -32.99 12.38 -42.27
N SER A 184 -32.55 13.03 -43.33
CA SER A 184 -31.40 13.93 -43.40
C SER A 184 -31.74 15.34 -42.91
N SER A 185 -30.86 15.95 -42.13
CA SER A 185 -30.68 17.41 -42.19
C SER A 185 -29.28 17.84 -41.71
N THR A 186 -28.50 18.24 -42.71
CA THR A 186 -27.60 19.41 -42.76
C THR A 186 -26.44 19.50 -41.76
N ILE A 187 -25.26 19.17 -42.29
CA ILE A 187 -23.93 19.51 -41.81
C ILE A 187 -23.74 21.03 -41.93
N SER A 188 -23.30 21.69 -40.86
CA SER A 188 -22.67 23.01 -40.92
C SER A 188 -21.17 22.84 -40.66
N GLU A 189 -20.38 23.10 -41.70
CA GLU A 189 -18.94 23.29 -41.65
C GLU A 189 -18.60 24.62 -40.97
N GLU A 190 -17.62 24.62 -40.07
CA GLU A 190 -16.78 25.78 -39.69
C GLU A 190 -15.59 25.22 -38.87
N SER A 191 -14.46 24.97 -39.53
CA SER A 191 -13.31 25.86 -39.77
C SER A 191 -12.23 25.73 -38.69
N ASP A 192 -11.21 24.95 -39.03
CA ASP A 192 -9.91 24.90 -38.39
C ASP A 192 -9.23 26.27 -38.47
N THR A 193 -9.04 26.93 -37.33
CA THR A 193 -7.91 27.83 -37.12
C THR A 193 -7.29 27.52 -35.78
N GLY A 194 -6.17 26.79 -35.81
CA GLY A 194 -5.28 26.62 -34.69
C GLY A 194 -4.72 27.98 -34.26
N GLY A 195 -5.12 28.42 -33.08
CA GLY A 195 -4.55 29.55 -32.36
C GLY A 195 -4.29 29.12 -30.93
N TRP A 196 -3.02 28.87 -30.61
CA TRP A 196 -2.56 28.90 -29.23
C TRP A 196 -2.56 30.35 -28.78
N ASP A 197 -3.57 30.75 -28.00
CA ASP A 197 -3.46 31.86 -27.07
C ASP A 197 -4.17 31.47 -25.78
N GLY A 198 -3.38 31.05 -24.81
CA GLY A 198 -3.80 31.03 -23.42
C GLY A 198 -3.89 32.46 -22.92
N LEU A 199 -5.09 32.87 -22.52
CA LEU A 199 -5.39 33.87 -21.50
C LEU A 199 -6.90 34.07 -21.49
N LEU A 200 -7.60 33.50 -20.52
CA LEU A 200 -8.82 34.10 -19.99
C LEU A 200 -8.85 33.87 -18.48
N ALA A 201 -8.46 34.93 -17.78
CA ALA A 201 -9.01 35.27 -16.48
C ALA A 201 -10.53 35.45 -16.65
N ASP A 202 -11.30 34.83 -15.76
CA ASP A 202 -12.34 35.48 -14.96
C ASP A 202 -13.29 34.40 -14.41
N ASP A 203 -13.06 34.08 -13.13
CA ASP A 203 -14.09 33.63 -12.20
C ASP A 203 -15.11 34.77 -12.07
N ILE A 204 -16.12 34.83 -12.93
CA ILE A 204 -17.32 35.64 -12.69
C ILE A 204 -18.57 34.80 -12.98
N CYS A 205 -19.32 34.57 -11.90
CA CYS A 205 -20.68 34.08 -11.88
C CYS A 205 -21.58 35.08 -12.63
N PRO A 206 -22.35 34.70 -13.66
CA PRO A 206 -23.36 35.59 -14.19
C PRO A 206 -24.63 35.40 -13.37
N ASP A 207 -24.87 36.30 -12.42
CA ASP A 207 -26.22 36.59 -11.98
C ASP A 207 -26.42 38.10 -11.84
N VAL A 208 -27.55 38.54 -12.42
CA VAL A 208 -28.24 39.83 -12.28
C VAL A 208 -27.64 41.05 -12.99
N LEU A 209 -28.28 41.46 -14.10
CA LEU A 209 -28.62 42.87 -14.38
C LEU A 209 -29.93 42.97 -15.20
N PRO A 210 -30.69 44.07 -15.08
CA PRO A 210 -32.15 44.09 -15.18
C PRO A 210 -32.69 44.28 -16.60
N THR A 211 -33.78 43.59 -16.92
CA THR A 211 -34.59 43.84 -18.11
C THR A 211 -35.77 44.77 -17.80
N GLU A 212 -35.79 45.93 -18.44
CA GLU A 212 -36.96 46.80 -18.63
C GLU A 212 -37.75 46.40 -19.92
N PRO A 213 -39.02 46.80 -20.06
CA PRO A 213 -40.09 45.86 -20.37
C PRO A 213 -40.47 45.80 -21.86
N VAL A 214 -40.84 44.60 -22.33
CA VAL A 214 -41.62 44.42 -23.56
C VAL A 214 -42.75 43.42 -23.28
N ASP A 215 -43.88 43.70 -23.89
CA ASP A 215 -45.24 43.38 -23.49
C ASP A 215 -45.64 41.94 -23.20
N GLN A 216 -46.67 41.88 -22.36
CA GLN A 216 -47.36 40.71 -21.84
C GLN A 216 -47.89 39.78 -22.94
N VAL A 217 -47.41 38.53 -22.95
CA VAL A 217 -48.26 37.38 -23.26
C VAL A 217 -48.14 36.35 -22.15
N LYS A 218 -49.16 36.32 -21.29
CA LYS A 218 -49.35 35.32 -20.23
C LYS A 218 -49.38 33.91 -20.84
N ARG A 219 -48.25 33.19 -20.79
CA ARG A 219 -48.25 31.72 -20.77
C ARG A 219 -47.82 31.26 -19.39
N ARG A 220 -48.82 30.92 -18.56
CA ARG A 220 -48.65 30.06 -17.39
C ARG A 220 -48.01 28.75 -17.86
N LYS A 221 -46.67 28.63 -17.77
CA LYS A 221 -46.03 27.31 -17.79
C LYS A 221 -46.19 26.73 -16.40
N ALA A 222 -47.25 25.94 -16.22
CA ALA A 222 -47.25 24.92 -15.19
C ALA A 222 -45.92 24.16 -15.30
N LYS A 223 -45.16 24.04 -14.21
CA LYS A 223 -44.03 23.11 -14.13
C LYS A 223 -44.61 21.71 -14.32
N SER A 224 -44.70 21.22 -15.56
CA SER A 224 -44.95 19.80 -15.79
C SER A 224 -43.78 19.06 -15.15
N ARG A 225 -44.07 18.08 -14.28
CA ARG A 225 -43.07 17.09 -13.87
C ARG A 225 -42.41 16.58 -15.16
N VAL A 226 -41.13 16.87 -15.35
CA VAL A 226 -40.37 16.24 -16.43
C VAL A 226 -40.39 14.75 -16.12
N GLU A 227 -41.04 13.95 -16.94
CA GLU A 227 -41.07 12.50 -16.76
C GLU A 227 -39.62 11.99 -16.71
N ARG A 228 -39.29 11.23 -15.66
CA ARG A 228 -37.98 10.59 -15.53
C ARG A 228 -37.89 9.49 -16.57
N GLY A 229 -37.27 9.79 -17.70
CA GLY A 229 -37.07 8.85 -18.79
C GLY A 229 -36.31 7.57 -18.36
N PRO A 230 -36.25 6.55 -19.22
CA PRO A 230 -35.72 5.23 -18.89
C PRO A 230 -34.24 5.23 -18.48
N TRP A 231 -33.48 6.28 -18.84
CA TRP A 231 -32.06 6.42 -18.52
C TRP A 231 -31.77 7.45 -17.43
N TRP A 232 -32.80 7.98 -16.76
CA TRP A 232 -32.62 8.96 -15.68
C TRP A 232 -31.65 8.41 -14.61
N PRO A 233 -30.68 9.21 -14.12
CA PRO A 233 -30.53 10.66 -14.28
C PRO A 233 -29.83 11.13 -15.57
N PHE A 234 -29.43 10.22 -16.45
CA PHE A 234 -28.90 10.55 -17.76
C PHE A 234 -30.03 10.96 -18.72
N ARG A 235 -29.73 11.88 -19.64
CA ARG A 235 -30.72 12.33 -20.64
C ARG A 235 -31.12 11.20 -21.61
N ALA A 236 -30.17 10.34 -21.94
CA ALA A 236 -30.34 9.19 -22.83
C ALA A 236 -29.19 8.18 -22.61
N LYS A 237 -29.29 7.00 -23.24
CA LYS A 237 -28.28 5.93 -23.16
C LYS A 237 -26.88 6.42 -23.57
N GLU A 238 -26.82 7.24 -24.62
CA GLU A 238 -25.61 7.78 -25.22
C GLU A 238 -24.82 8.63 -24.22
N TYR A 239 -25.49 9.30 -23.29
CA TYR A 239 -24.84 10.09 -22.24
C TYR A 239 -24.16 9.21 -21.19
N LEU A 240 -24.79 8.11 -20.80
CA LEU A 240 -24.19 7.12 -19.90
C LEU A 240 -22.99 6.45 -20.57
N ILE A 241 -23.17 5.92 -21.79
CA ILE A 241 -22.09 5.28 -22.55
C ILE A 241 -20.92 6.25 -22.75
N SER A 242 -21.18 7.49 -23.16
CA SER A 242 -20.11 8.47 -23.33
C SER A 242 -19.41 8.81 -22.02
N SER A 243 -20.13 8.81 -20.89
CA SER A 243 -19.54 9.05 -19.57
C SER A 243 -18.59 7.93 -19.16
N LEU A 244 -18.95 6.68 -19.47
CA LEU A 244 -18.12 5.49 -19.25
C LEU A 244 -16.90 5.45 -20.17
N VAL A 245 -17.09 5.79 -21.46
CA VAL A 245 -16.01 5.82 -22.47
C VAL A 245 -14.99 6.90 -22.19
N ILE A 246 -15.41 8.11 -21.80
CA ILE A 246 -14.48 9.20 -21.42
C ILE A 246 -13.56 8.74 -20.28
N GLY A 247 -14.12 8.00 -19.33
CA GLY A 247 -13.32 7.23 -18.42
C GLY A 247 -13.95 6.92 -17.08
N HIS A 248 -13.54 5.78 -16.55
CA HIS A 248 -13.79 5.27 -15.21
C HIS A 248 -12.57 4.45 -14.75
N ILE A 249 -12.09 4.70 -13.54
CA ILE A 249 -10.98 3.96 -12.91
C ILE A 249 -9.75 3.89 -13.84
N ARG A 250 -9.49 2.75 -14.49
CA ARG A 250 -8.31 2.52 -15.35
C ARG A 250 -8.49 3.00 -16.78
N THR A 251 -9.72 3.20 -17.22
CA THR A 251 -10.01 3.64 -18.58
C THR A 251 -10.16 5.16 -18.56
N ILE A 252 -9.29 5.88 -19.24
CA ILE A 252 -9.40 7.32 -19.47
C ILE A 252 -8.94 7.56 -20.89
N ILE A 253 -9.69 8.35 -21.64
CA ILE A 253 -9.27 8.75 -22.97
C ILE A 253 -9.18 10.27 -23.06
N SER A 254 -8.29 10.73 -23.93
CA SER A 254 -8.13 12.16 -24.20
C SER A 254 -9.34 12.72 -24.93
N ARG A 255 -9.56 14.05 -24.83
CA ARG A 255 -10.62 14.74 -25.58
C ARG A 255 -10.52 14.49 -27.11
N PRO A 256 -9.34 14.54 -27.75
CA PRO A 256 -9.21 14.17 -29.17
C PRO A 256 -9.61 12.72 -29.45
N MET A 257 -9.20 11.77 -28.60
CA MET A 257 -9.56 10.36 -28.76
C MET A 257 -11.07 10.15 -28.63
N PHE A 258 -11.72 10.80 -27.65
CA PHE A 258 -13.17 10.76 -27.52
C PHE A 258 -13.88 11.35 -28.74
N ASN A 259 -13.36 12.45 -29.31
CA ASN A 259 -13.91 13.02 -30.54
C ASN A 259 -13.78 12.04 -31.72
N HIS A 260 -12.68 11.30 -31.81
CA HIS A 260 -12.50 10.25 -32.82
C HIS A 260 -13.50 9.10 -32.61
N VAL A 261 -13.66 8.60 -31.38
CA VAL A 261 -14.67 7.59 -31.06
C VAL A 261 -16.07 8.08 -31.42
N ARG A 262 -16.41 9.31 -31.05
CA ARG A 262 -17.69 9.95 -31.39
C ARG A 262 -17.91 10.02 -32.91
N MET A 263 -16.87 10.34 -33.69
CA MET A 263 -16.94 10.32 -35.15
C MET A 263 -17.23 8.92 -35.68
N MET A 264 -16.54 7.88 -35.17
CA MET A 264 -16.76 6.49 -35.58
C MET A 264 -18.17 6.00 -35.26
N PHE A 265 -18.71 6.34 -34.08
CA PHE A 265 -20.11 6.04 -33.75
C PHE A 265 -21.09 6.82 -34.65
N GLY A 266 -20.74 8.03 -35.07
CA GLY A 266 -21.50 8.79 -36.06
C GLY A 266 -21.61 8.09 -37.42
N LEU A 267 -20.55 7.39 -37.87
CA LEU A 267 -20.59 6.55 -39.08
C LEU A 267 -21.58 5.37 -38.92
N CYS A 268 -21.77 4.89 -37.70
CA CYS A 268 -22.76 3.88 -37.34
C CYS A 268 -24.16 4.45 -37.01
N LEU A 269 -24.42 5.73 -37.33
CA LEU A 269 -25.68 6.44 -37.04
C LEU A 269 -26.01 6.55 -35.54
N VAL A 270 -24.99 6.55 -34.67
CA VAL A 270 -25.14 6.75 -33.23
C VAL A 270 -24.51 8.10 -32.83
N CYS A 271 -25.35 9.04 -32.40
CA CYS A 271 -24.92 10.39 -32.03
C CYS A 271 -24.51 10.48 -30.55
N LEU A 272 -23.21 10.35 -30.27
CA LEU A 272 -22.70 10.59 -28.92
C LEU A 272 -22.60 12.12 -28.61
N PRO A 273 -22.95 12.56 -27.38
CA PRO A 273 -22.80 13.95 -26.97
C PRO A 273 -21.34 14.41 -27.02
N ASP A 274 -21.12 15.71 -27.21
CA ASP A 274 -19.77 16.27 -27.18
C ASP A 274 -19.18 16.28 -25.76
N TRP A 275 -17.85 16.38 -25.68
CA TRP A 275 -17.11 16.37 -24.41
C TRP A 275 -17.60 17.40 -23.39
N THR A 276 -17.92 18.62 -23.83
CA THR A 276 -18.33 19.71 -22.92
C THR A 276 -19.71 19.44 -22.33
N THR A 277 -20.60 18.87 -23.14
CA THR A 277 -21.92 18.44 -22.70
C THR A 277 -21.82 17.32 -21.66
N ILE A 278 -20.93 16.34 -21.84
CA ILE A 278 -20.73 15.27 -20.86
C ILE A 278 -20.09 15.82 -19.58
N ARG A 279 -19.08 16.70 -19.69
CA ARG A 279 -18.47 17.35 -18.53
C ARG A 279 -19.50 18.11 -17.68
N ARG A 280 -20.38 18.88 -18.32
CA ARG A 280 -21.50 19.56 -17.63
C ARG A 280 -22.47 18.56 -17.02
N GLY A 281 -22.80 17.48 -17.73
CA GLY A 281 -23.64 16.41 -17.21
C GLY A 281 -23.06 15.77 -15.95
N LYS A 282 -21.78 15.38 -15.98
CA LYS A 282 -21.06 14.84 -14.83
C LYS A 282 -21.07 15.78 -13.62
N TYR A 283 -20.84 17.08 -13.83
CA TYR A 283 -20.94 18.09 -12.77
C TYR A 283 -22.36 18.17 -12.17
N GLN A 284 -23.41 18.12 -12.99
CA GLN A 284 -24.79 18.10 -12.49
C GLN A 284 -25.09 16.83 -11.69
N LEU A 285 -24.56 15.68 -12.10
CA LEU A 285 -24.69 14.43 -11.33
C LEU A 285 -23.95 14.51 -9.99
N GLN A 286 -22.74 15.09 -9.96
CA GLN A 286 -22.01 15.34 -8.71
C GLN A 286 -22.84 16.18 -7.73
N LYS A 287 -23.38 17.30 -8.21
CA LYS A 287 -24.25 18.17 -7.40
C LYS A 287 -25.52 17.45 -6.94
N MET A 288 -26.12 16.63 -7.81
CA MET A 288 -27.31 15.85 -7.49
C MET A 288 -27.08 14.84 -6.35
N LEU A 289 -25.90 14.21 -6.30
CA LEU A 289 -25.55 13.22 -5.27
C LEU A 289 -24.81 13.84 -4.07
N GLY A 290 -24.58 15.16 -4.05
CA GLY A 290 -23.78 15.82 -3.02
C GLY A 290 -22.32 15.38 -2.98
N VAL A 291 -21.77 14.90 -4.10
CA VAL A 291 -20.36 14.46 -4.21
C VAL A 291 -19.53 15.60 -4.77
N GLU A 292 -19.28 16.61 -3.93
CA GLU A 292 -18.46 17.76 -4.27
C GLU A 292 -17.03 17.65 -3.72
N VAL A 293 -16.09 18.28 -4.41
CA VAL A 293 -14.72 18.41 -3.94
C VAL A 293 -14.68 19.53 -2.93
N VAL A 294 -14.38 19.20 -1.68
CA VAL A 294 -14.30 20.16 -0.59
C VAL A 294 -12.93 20.84 -0.63
N ALA A 295 -12.95 22.17 -0.69
CA ALA A 295 -11.74 22.98 -0.58
C ALA A 295 -11.48 23.32 0.89
N SER A 296 -10.24 23.18 1.33
CA SER A 296 -9.80 23.58 2.67
C SER A 296 -8.41 24.21 2.62
N ARG A 297 -7.95 24.74 3.77
CA ARG A 297 -6.60 25.28 3.94
C ARG A 297 -5.95 24.61 5.14
N SER A 298 -4.73 24.09 4.94
CA SER A 298 -3.97 23.45 6.01
C SER A 298 -3.56 24.45 7.11
N VAL A 299 -3.06 23.95 8.23
CA VAL A 299 -2.38 24.77 9.24
C VAL A 299 -1.23 25.61 8.65
N LEU A 300 -0.58 25.21 7.56
CA LEU A 300 0.44 26.01 6.85
C LEU A 300 -0.16 26.98 5.82
N ASN A 301 -1.48 27.10 5.76
CA ASN A 301 -2.24 27.89 4.79
C ASN A 301 -2.12 27.39 3.34
N THR A 302 -1.76 26.13 3.14
CA THR A 302 -1.69 25.47 1.83
C THR A 302 -3.11 25.13 1.37
N PRO A 303 -3.54 25.48 0.14
CA PRO A 303 -4.83 25.07 -0.40
C PRO A 303 -4.90 23.56 -0.63
N LEU A 304 -5.94 22.92 -0.09
CA LEU A 304 -6.17 21.47 -0.20
C LEU A 304 -7.55 21.19 -0.80
N HIS A 305 -7.67 20.03 -1.44
CA HIS A 305 -8.91 19.55 -2.04
C HIS A 305 -9.08 18.07 -1.69
N TYR A 306 -10.25 17.72 -1.16
CA TYR A 306 -10.54 16.35 -0.72
C TYR A 306 -12.00 15.95 -0.99
N LEU A 307 -12.25 14.65 -0.98
CA LEU A 307 -13.59 14.07 -0.96
C LEU A 307 -13.93 13.69 0.48
N SER A 308 -15.12 14.05 0.94
CA SER A 308 -15.55 13.74 2.30
C SER A 308 -15.59 12.23 2.54
N LEU A 309 -14.98 11.80 3.64
CA LEU A 309 -15.06 10.44 4.14
C LEU A 309 -16.50 10.11 4.54
N LYS A 310 -17.21 11.03 5.22
CA LYS A 310 -18.62 10.87 5.62
C LYS A 310 -19.52 10.54 4.44
N GLN A 311 -19.43 11.35 3.37
CA GLN A 311 -20.18 11.13 2.14
C GLN A 311 -19.74 9.84 1.43
N SER A 312 -18.51 9.37 1.65
CA SER A 312 -18.04 8.08 1.12
C SER A 312 -18.69 6.90 1.82
N LEU A 313 -18.72 6.90 3.15
CA LEU A 313 -19.39 5.85 3.91
C LEU A 313 -20.89 5.81 3.63
N ALA A 314 -21.55 6.98 3.58
CA ALA A 314 -22.98 7.07 3.28
C ALA A 314 -23.36 6.51 1.90
N MET A 315 -22.50 6.68 0.89
CA MET A 315 -22.73 6.10 -0.43
C MET A 315 -22.48 4.59 -0.46
N GLU A 316 -21.48 4.08 0.26
CA GLU A 316 -21.18 2.65 0.28
C GLU A 316 -22.32 1.83 0.93
N ILE A 317 -22.90 2.32 2.03
CA ILE A 317 -24.03 1.64 2.68
C ILE A 317 -25.34 1.78 1.87
N ALA A 318 -25.46 2.84 1.07
CA ALA A 318 -26.57 3.03 0.13
C ALA A 318 -26.39 2.25 -1.20
N ASN A 319 -25.26 1.56 -1.39
CA ASN A 319 -24.99 0.78 -2.60
C ASN A 319 -25.44 -0.69 -2.41
N PRO A 320 -26.41 -1.18 -3.21
CA PRO A 320 -26.96 -2.54 -3.05
C PRO A 320 -25.96 -3.66 -3.39
N TRP A 321 -24.84 -3.35 -4.04
CA TRP A 321 -23.75 -4.32 -4.29
C TRP A 321 -22.71 -4.38 -3.18
N VAL A 322 -22.79 -3.47 -2.19
CA VAL A 322 -21.82 -3.35 -1.11
C VAL A 322 -22.47 -3.61 0.23
N ALA A 323 -23.60 -2.97 0.51
CA ALA A 323 -24.29 -3.03 1.79
C ALA A 323 -24.56 -4.44 2.30
N PRO A 324 -25.00 -5.41 1.48
CA PRO A 324 -25.25 -6.79 1.93
C PRO A 324 -24.01 -7.52 2.46
N HIS A 325 -22.81 -7.03 2.15
CA HIS A 325 -21.54 -7.64 2.56
C HIS A 325 -20.88 -6.93 3.75
N LEU A 326 -21.45 -5.83 4.23
CA LEU A 326 -20.89 -5.08 5.36
C LEU A 326 -21.20 -5.75 6.68
N GLN A 327 -20.16 -5.95 7.49
CA GLN A 327 -20.26 -6.31 8.90
C GLN A 327 -20.34 -5.04 9.75
N PHE A 328 -21.31 -4.93 10.65
CA PHE A 328 -21.50 -3.74 11.49
C PHE A 328 -21.09 -3.96 12.95
N TYR A 329 -20.84 -5.21 13.33
CA TYR A 329 -20.43 -5.63 14.66
C TYR A 329 -19.11 -6.42 14.56
N PRO A 330 -18.26 -6.41 15.60
CA PRO A 330 -17.15 -7.33 15.68
C PRO A 330 -17.66 -8.77 15.87
N GLU A 331 -16.91 -9.74 15.36
CA GLU A 331 -17.26 -11.15 15.41
C GLU A 331 -16.33 -11.89 16.38
N ALA A 332 -16.91 -12.53 17.39
CA ALA A 332 -16.20 -13.43 18.27
C ALA A 332 -16.07 -14.81 17.62
N THR A 333 -14.82 -15.26 17.50
CA THR A 333 -14.47 -16.59 16.96
C THR A 333 -13.63 -17.40 17.93
N GLU A 334 -13.45 -16.91 19.16
CA GLU A 334 -12.44 -17.40 20.10
C GLU A 334 -11.03 -17.50 19.48
N PHE A 335 -10.75 -16.63 18.49
CA PHE A 335 -9.55 -16.65 17.67
C PHE A 335 -9.30 -17.96 16.91
N LYS A 336 -10.39 -18.61 16.46
CA LYS A 336 -10.37 -19.80 15.62
C LYS A 336 -10.92 -19.48 14.23
N GLY A 337 -10.22 -19.92 13.18
CA GLY A 337 -10.65 -19.68 11.80
C GLY A 337 -10.67 -18.19 11.39
N VAL A 338 -9.70 -17.40 11.88
CA VAL A 338 -9.63 -15.95 11.63
C VAL A 338 -9.24 -15.68 10.18
N THR A 339 -10.11 -14.97 9.46
CA THR A 339 -9.97 -14.67 8.02
C THR A 339 -10.27 -13.22 7.65
N ARG A 340 -10.92 -12.43 8.52
CA ARG A 340 -11.41 -11.07 8.21
C ARG A 340 -11.18 -10.10 9.36
N LEU A 341 -11.16 -8.79 9.05
CA LEU A 341 -10.91 -7.73 10.04
C LEU A 341 -12.05 -7.57 11.07
N SER A 342 -13.28 -8.01 10.76
CA SER A 342 -14.37 -8.08 11.76
C SER A 342 -14.05 -9.02 12.93
N GLN A 343 -13.16 -9.99 12.73
CA GLN A 343 -12.71 -10.96 13.74
C GLN A 343 -11.45 -10.48 14.49
N SER A 344 -11.04 -9.22 14.30
CA SER A 344 -9.81 -8.67 14.87
C SER A 344 -9.97 -8.37 16.36
N ALA A 345 -8.91 -8.61 17.16
CA ALA A 345 -8.92 -8.27 18.58
C ALA A 345 -9.08 -6.76 18.79
N LYS A 346 -8.52 -5.93 17.89
CA LYS A 346 -8.64 -4.47 17.95
C LYS A 346 -10.12 -4.05 17.98
N TRP A 347 -10.94 -4.57 17.07
CA TRP A 347 -12.35 -4.20 16.99
C TRP A 347 -13.16 -4.83 18.13
N LEU A 348 -12.92 -6.11 18.45
CA LEU A 348 -13.70 -6.83 19.46
C LEU A 348 -13.40 -6.39 20.90
N MET A 349 -12.14 -6.11 21.23
CA MET A 349 -11.68 -6.06 22.63
C MET A 349 -11.04 -4.73 23.05
N GLU A 350 -10.45 -3.98 22.13
CA GLU A 350 -9.53 -2.88 22.49
C GLU A 350 -10.12 -1.47 22.35
N LEU A 351 -11.34 -1.34 21.81
CA LEU A 351 -12.01 -0.05 21.66
C LEU A 351 -12.50 0.47 23.01
N GLN A 352 -12.39 1.79 23.19
CA GLN A 352 -12.98 2.47 24.34
C GLN A 352 -14.50 2.48 24.21
N PRO A 353 -15.24 2.57 25.34
CA PRO A 353 -16.69 2.55 25.37
C PRO A 353 -17.37 3.42 24.30
N GLU A 354 -16.84 4.60 24.02
CA GLU A 354 -17.42 5.59 23.11
C GLU A 354 -17.36 5.17 21.62
N ASN A 355 -16.41 4.31 21.25
CA ASN A 355 -16.23 3.83 19.88
C ASN A 355 -16.59 2.35 19.71
N ARG A 356 -17.11 1.67 20.72
CA ARG A 356 -17.71 0.33 20.55
C ARG A 356 -19.00 0.41 19.73
N ALA A 357 -19.51 -0.73 19.27
CA ALA A 357 -20.86 -0.80 18.75
C ALA A 357 -21.85 -0.34 19.83
N GLN A 358 -22.51 0.80 19.60
CA GLN A 358 -23.27 1.49 20.65
C GLN A 358 -24.63 0.89 20.92
N MET A 359 -25.27 0.31 19.90
CA MET A 359 -26.61 -0.24 20.01
C MET A 359 -26.81 -1.52 19.23
N VAL A 360 -27.83 -2.28 19.62
CA VAL A 360 -28.42 -3.37 18.87
C VAL A 360 -29.95 -3.19 18.85
N ARG A 361 -30.57 -3.47 17.70
CA ARG A 361 -32.03 -3.50 17.58
C ARG A 361 -32.51 -4.95 17.65
N GLN A 362 -33.38 -5.24 18.62
CA GLN A 362 -34.02 -6.54 18.78
C GLN A 362 -35.52 -6.32 18.96
N ASP A 363 -36.34 -7.02 18.17
CA ASP A 363 -37.82 -6.94 18.24
C ASP A 363 -38.37 -5.50 18.24
N GLN A 364 -37.83 -4.66 17.35
CA GLN A 364 -38.20 -3.22 17.20
C GLN A 364 -37.92 -2.36 18.45
N LYS A 365 -37.08 -2.84 19.37
CA LYS A 365 -36.58 -2.10 20.55
C LYS A 365 -35.08 -1.88 20.41
N ASP A 366 -34.62 -0.74 20.91
CA ASP A 366 -33.22 -0.32 20.79
C ASP A 366 -32.52 -0.43 22.15
N TYR A 367 -31.53 -1.31 22.21
CA TYR A 367 -30.73 -1.54 23.41
C TYR A 367 -29.34 -0.92 23.21
N TYR A 368 -28.90 -0.14 24.19
CA TYR A 368 -27.60 0.55 24.15
C TYR A 368 -26.65 -0.02 25.20
N ILE A 369 -25.36 0.03 24.91
CA ILE A 369 -24.35 -0.23 25.94
C ILE A 369 -24.47 0.79 27.08
N TYR A 370 -24.18 0.35 28.30
CA TYR A 370 -24.27 1.14 29.53
C TYR A 370 -25.68 1.69 29.84
N GLU A 371 -26.74 1.03 29.37
CA GLU A 371 -28.12 1.20 29.85
C GLU A 371 -28.59 -0.04 30.63
N LEU A 372 -29.59 0.11 31.50
CA LEU A 372 -30.23 -1.05 32.13
C LEU A 372 -31.08 -1.82 31.11
N VAL A 373 -30.99 -3.15 31.13
CA VAL A 373 -31.80 -4.04 30.32
C VAL A 373 -32.44 -5.09 31.20
N GLN A 374 -33.77 -5.21 31.14
CA GLN A 374 -34.48 -6.33 31.76
C GLN A 374 -34.50 -7.49 30.76
N LEU A 375 -34.07 -8.66 31.21
CA LEU A 375 -34.16 -9.91 30.45
C LEU A 375 -35.55 -10.52 30.56
N MET A 376 -35.88 -11.49 29.70
CA MET A 376 -37.10 -12.29 29.81
C MET A 376 -37.20 -13.07 31.14
N SER A 377 -36.09 -13.25 31.85
CA SER A 377 -36.02 -13.86 33.18
C SER A 377 -36.23 -12.87 34.33
N ASP A 378 -36.61 -11.62 34.03
CA ASP A 378 -36.72 -10.48 34.95
C ASP A 378 -35.41 -10.01 35.60
N ARG A 379 -34.27 -10.65 35.27
CA ARG A 379 -32.95 -10.19 35.70
C ARG A 379 -32.59 -8.87 34.99
N ILE A 380 -32.13 -7.89 35.76
CA ILE A 380 -31.57 -6.64 35.24
C ILE A 380 -30.07 -6.82 34.98
N VAL A 381 -29.63 -6.44 33.79
CA VAL A 381 -28.23 -6.47 33.38
C VAL A 381 -27.84 -5.18 32.66
N VAL A 382 -26.54 -4.93 32.52
CA VAL A 382 -25.98 -3.82 31.76
C VAL A 382 -25.08 -4.37 30.66
N PRO A 383 -25.43 -4.23 29.37
CA PRO A 383 -24.54 -4.60 28.27
C PRO A 383 -23.36 -3.63 28.15
N VAL A 384 -22.17 -4.19 27.93
CA VAL A 384 -20.88 -3.47 27.86
C VAL A 384 -20.22 -3.62 26.47
N TYR A 385 -20.53 -4.72 25.77
CA TYR A 385 -20.12 -4.99 24.39
C TYR A 385 -21.26 -5.65 23.62
N PHE A 386 -21.42 -5.31 22.34
CA PHE A 386 -22.23 -6.06 21.37
C PHE A 386 -21.33 -6.70 20.33
N TYR A 387 -21.60 -7.96 19.99
CA TYR A 387 -20.80 -8.73 19.05
C TYR A 387 -21.61 -9.87 18.41
N GLU A 388 -21.14 -10.36 17.27
CA GLU A 388 -21.69 -11.55 16.60
C GLU A 388 -20.90 -12.80 16.97
N GLU A 389 -21.57 -13.93 17.18
CA GLU A 389 -20.95 -15.23 17.42
C GLU A 389 -21.81 -16.32 16.77
N GLY A 390 -21.23 -17.12 15.88
CA GLY A 390 -21.96 -18.19 15.19
C GLY A 390 -23.13 -17.74 14.30
N GLY A 391 -23.18 -16.45 13.93
CA GLY A 391 -24.31 -15.85 13.19
C GLY A 391 -25.44 -15.34 14.06
N GLU A 392 -25.31 -15.41 15.39
CA GLU A 392 -26.26 -14.83 16.34
C GLU A 392 -25.65 -13.59 17.03
N MET A 393 -26.53 -12.68 17.47
CA MET A 393 -26.14 -11.46 18.19
C MET A 393 -26.06 -11.71 19.69
N TYR A 394 -24.95 -11.30 20.30
CA TYR A 394 -24.69 -11.40 21.73
C TYR A 394 -24.32 -10.06 22.34
N ALA A 395 -24.52 -9.98 23.65
CA ALA A 395 -23.99 -8.93 24.49
C ALA A 395 -23.13 -9.51 25.62
N LYS A 396 -21.99 -8.86 25.92
CA LYS A 396 -21.30 -9.06 27.21
C LYS A 396 -21.97 -8.17 28.24
N CYS A 397 -22.57 -8.78 29.24
CA CYS A 397 -23.38 -8.11 30.25
C CYS A 397 -22.79 -8.26 31.65
N ILE A 398 -22.94 -7.23 32.47
CA ILE A 398 -22.69 -7.28 33.91
C ILE A 398 -24.00 -7.12 34.67
N THR A 399 -24.18 -7.88 35.74
CA THR A 399 -25.27 -7.67 36.69
C THR A 399 -24.87 -6.53 37.64
N PRO A 400 -25.62 -5.41 37.69
CA PRO A 400 -25.29 -4.31 38.58
C PRO A 400 -25.57 -4.66 40.05
N GLU A 401 -24.75 -4.15 40.96
CA GLU A 401 -25.06 -4.12 42.39
C GLU A 401 -26.09 -2.99 42.64
N ILE A 402 -27.18 -3.31 43.34
CA ILE A 402 -28.25 -2.35 43.63
C ILE A 402 -28.13 -1.90 45.09
N ILE A 403 -27.96 -0.60 45.30
CA ILE A 403 -27.83 0.00 46.63
C ILE A 403 -28.89 1.09 46.80
N VAL A 404 -29.52 1.16 47.97
CA VAL A 404 -30.43 2.27 48.31
C VAL A 404 -29.59 3.45 48.78
N ASP A 405 -29.74 4.61 48.14
CA ASP A 405 -29.17 5.85 48.65
C ASP A 405 -29.98 6.35 49.85
N ALA A 406 -29.36 6.29 51.04
CA ALA A 406 -30.01 6.72 52.28
C ALA A 406 -30.32 8.22 52.34
N GLU A 407 -29.65 9.06 51.53
CA GLU A 407 -29.85 10.52 51.52
C GLU A 407 -30.92 10.96 50.52
N LEU A 408 -31.01 10.31 49.35
CA LEU A 408 -31.91 10.69 48.26
C LEU A 408 -33.12 9.75 48.11
N GLY A 409 -33.13 8.59 48.76
CA GLY A 409 -34.16 7.56 48.61
C GLY A 409 -34.16 6.86 47.23
N GLN A 410 -33.15 7.12 46.40
CA GLN A 410 -33.00 6.58 45.04
C GLN A 410 -32.23 5.25 45.02
N LEU A 411 -32.45 4.41 44.00
CA LEU A 411 -31.64 3.22 43.78
C LEU A 411 -30.39 3.57 42.96
N LYS A 412 -29.22 3.18 43.47
CA LYS A 412 -27.93 3.26 42.78
C LYS A 412 -27.60 1.91 42.17
N PHE A 413 -27.50 1.88 40.84
CA PHE A 413 -26.97 0.74 40.10
C PHE A 413 -25.46 0.92 39.93
N ARG A 414 -24.66 0.00 40.48
CA ARG A 414 -23.20 0.05 40.45
C ARG A 414 -22.63 -1.08 39.61
N ILE A 415 -21.68 -0.76 38.74
CA ILE A 415 -20.90 -1.72 37.96
C ILE A 415 -19.40 -1.45 38.13
N ALA A 416 -18.58 -2.48 37.91
CA ALA A 416 -17.14 -2.28 37.83
C ALA A 416 -16.78 -1.48 36.56
N LYS A 417 -15.86 -0.53 36.72
CA LYS A 417 -15.38 0.31 35.62
C LYS A 417 -14.40 -0.43 34.71
N ASP A 418 -14.39 -0.06 33.42
CA ASP A 418 -13.37 -0.47 32.44
C ASP A 418 -13.11 -2.00 32.33
N LEU A 419 -14.18 -2.80 32.44
CA LEU A 419 -14.07 -4.25 32.33
C LEU A 419 -13.59 -4.69 30.92
N PRO A 420 -12.49 -5.47 30.82
CA PRO A 420 -12.04 -6.02 29.56
C PRO A 420 -13.03 -7.07 29.04
N PHE A 421 -13.09 -7.27 27.71
CA PHE A 421 -14.02 -8.20 27.06
C PHE A 421 -13.97 -9.63 27.62
N LEU A 422 -12.77 -10.11 27.99
CA LEU A 422 -12.54 -11.44 28.57
C LEU A 422 -12.70 -11.49 30.10
N SER A 423 -13.21 -10.43 30.73
CA SER A 423 -13.43 -10.41 32.17
C SER A 423 -14.40 -11.52 32.59
N PRO A 424 -14.07 -12.32 33.63
CA PRO A 424 -14.99 -13.32 34.16
C PRO A 424 -16.24 -12.71 34.80
N ALA A 425 -16.23 -11.39 35.08
CA ALA A 425 -17.41 -10.67 35.58
C ALA A 425 -18.45 -10.39 34.49
N LEU A 426 -18.12 -10.62 33.20
CA LEU A 426 -19.03 -10.41 32.07
C LEU A 426 -19.63 -11.74 31.59
N GLU A 427 -20.94 -11.84 31.63
CA GLU A 427 -21.71 -12.96 31.09
C GLU A 427 -22.04 -12.70 29.61
N SER A 428 -21.91 -13.72 28.76
CA SER A 428 -22.38 -13.67 27.37
C SER A 428 -23.87 -14.01 27.32
N ILE A 429 -24.70 -13.05 26.90
CA ILE A 429 -26.16 -13.20 26.82
C ILE A 429 -26.60 -12.96 25.37
N PRO A 430 -27.31 -13.91 24.73
CA PRO A 430 -27.94 -13.69 23.43
C PRO A 430 -28.91 -12.50 23.48
N THR A 431 -28.85 -11.60 22.50
CA THR A 431 -29.70 -10.39 22.52
C THR A 431 -31.18 -10.71 22.39
N ASN A 432 -31.55 -11.88 21.87
CA ASN A 432 -32.93 -12.36 21.82
C ASN A 432 -33.55 -12.61 23.21
N GLN A 433 -32.75 -12.63 24.29
CA GLN A 433 -33.26 -12.71 25.68
C GLN A 433 -33.60 -11.33 26.26
N PHE A 434 -33.30 -10.24 25.54
CA PHE A 434 -33.61 -8.89 26.00
C PHE A 434 -35.12 -8.65 25.92
N TYR A 435 -35.68 -8.01 26.94
CA TYR A 435 -37.12 -7.82 27.06
C TYR A 435 -37.54 -6.35 27.16
N VAL A 436 -37.05 -5.60 28.16
CA VAL A 436 -37.40 -4.17 28.34
C VAL A 436 -36.17 -3.29 28.25
N GLU A 437 -36.23 -2.27 27.37
CA GLU A 437 -35.22 -1.22 27.24
C GLU A 437 -35.38 -0.17 28.35
N TYR A 438 -34.27 0.44 28.77
CA TYR A 438 -34.22 1.36 29.91
C TYR A 438 -35.33 2.44 29.92
N PRO A 439 -35.59 3.18 28.82
CA PRO A 439 -36.60 4.25 28.86
C PRO A 439 -38.03 3.79 29.12
N ARG A 440 -38.32 2.50 28.93
CA ARG A 440 -39.64 1.90 29.14
C ARG A 440 -39.72 1.02 30.39
N MET A 441 -38.63 0.96 31.16
CA MET A 441 -38.55 0.12 32.35
C MET A 441 -39.33 0.74 33.50
N VAL A 442 -40.19 -0.06 34.13
CA VAL A 442 -41.07 0.36 35.24
C VAL A 442 -40.90 -0.62 36.39
N TYR A 443 -40.86 -0.09 37.62
CA TYR A 443 -40.92 -0.88 38.85
C TYR A 443 -42.00 -0.27 39.75
N GLU A 444 -42.98 -1.08 40.17
CA GLU A 444 -44.14 -0.63 40.98
C GLU A 444 -44.80 0.64 40.43
N ASP A 445 -45.14 0.63 39.13
CA ASP A 445 -45.76 1.74 38.38
C ASP A 445 -44.93 3.05 38.29
N THR A 446 -43.68 3.05 38.77
CA THR A 446 -42.74 4.19 38.67
C THR A 446 -41.67 3.92 37.60
N LEU A 447 -41.35 4.93 36.78
CA LEU A 447 -40.31 4.81 35.75
C LEU A 447 -38.93 4.61 36.40
N MET A 448 -38.14 3.69 35.85
CA MET A 448 -36.80 3.40 36.36
C MET A 448 -35.89 4.64 36.34
N SER A 449 -36.07 5.55 35.39
CA SER A 449 -35.37 6.85 35.32
C SER A 449 -35.59 7.71 36.56
N GLU A 450 -36.81 7.72 37.12
CA GLU A 450 -37.15 8.46 38.34
C GLU A 450 -36.52 7.80 39.58
N ILE A 451 -36.48 6.47 39.60
CA ILE A 451 -35.96 5.66 40.70
C ILE A 451 -34.44 5.80 40.85
N CYS A 452 -33.70 5.81 39.73
CA CYS A 452 -32.23 5.89 39.76
C CYS A 452 -31.65 7.26 39.39
N GLY A 453 -32.51 8.24 39.09
CA GLY A 453 -32.10 9.59 38.73
C GLY A 453 -31.24 9.64 37.47
N ASP A 454 -31.47 8.72 36.52
CA ASP A 454 -30.76 8.64 35.25
C ASP A 454 -29.23 8.42 35.37
N ARG A 455 -28.77 7.73 36.43
CA ARG A 455 -27.34 7.53 36.71
C ARG A 455 -26.96 6.06 36.85
N LEU A 456 -25.95 5.65 36.10
CA LEU A 456 -25.26 4.37 36.26
C LEU A 456 -23.89 4.62 36.90
N TYR A 457 -23.63 4.06 38.07
CA TYR A 457 -22.40 4.29 38.82
C TYR A 457 -21.32 3.29 38.41
N GLU A 458 -20.14 3.79 38.07
CA GLU A 458 -18.96 2.99 37.78
C GLU A 458 -17.98 3.10 38.95
N VAL A 459 -17.56 1.94 39.47
CA VAL A 459 -16.67 1.83 40.62
C VAL A 459 -15.32 1.32 40.17
N ASP A 460 -14.27 2.02 40.60
CA ASP A 460 -12.88 1.59 40.49
C ASP A 460 -12.24 1.61 41.90
N SER A 461 -11.03 1.07 42.00
CA SER A 461 -10.11 0.98 43.14
C SER A 461 -9.70 2.34 43.77
N GLY A 462 -10.69 3.19 44.07
CA GLY A 462 -10.53 4.48 44.76
C GLY A 462 -11.40 5.62 44.22
N SER A 463 -12.17 5.42 43.14
CA SER A 463 -13.06 6.45 42.59
C SER A 463 -14.42 5.88 42.18
N THR A 464 -15.47 6.68 42.37
CA THR A 464 -16.81 6.40 41.85
C THR A 464 -17.15 7.50 40.87
N SER A 465 -17.32 7.15 39.60
CA SER A 465 -17.89 8.02 38.58
C SER A 465 -19.30 7.55 38.22
N PHE A 466 -20.03 8.33 37.44
CA PHE A 466 -21.29 7.86 36.88
C PHE A 466 -21.37 8.17 35.38
N ARG A 467 -22.07 7.30 34.65
CA ARG A 467 -22.53 7.54 33.28
C ARG A 467 -23.97 8.02 33.33
N GLN A 468 -24.30 8.97 32.47
CA GLN A 468 -25.65 9.44 32.27
C GLN A 468 -26.42 8.38 31.44
N MET A 469 -27.61 8.02 31.92
CA MET A 469 -28.62 7.29 31.15
C MET A 469 -29.78 8.23 30.78
N PRO A 470 -30.57 7.95 29.73
CA PRO A 470 -30.24 7.03 28.64
C PRO A 470 -28.95 7.45 27.91
N ASN A 471 -28.37 6.53 27.14
CA ASN A 471 -27.14 6.74 26.38
C ASN A 471 -27.33 7.92 25.40
N LYS A 472 -26.35 8.84 25.36
CA LYS A 472 -26.36 10.03 24.48
C LYS A 472 -26.61 9.70 23.00
N TRP A 473 -26.23 8.51 22.55
CA TRP A 473 -26.45 8.08 21.17
C TRP A 473 -27.92 7.85 20.84
N ARG A 474 -28.79 7.64 21.83
CA ARG A 474 -30.24 7.53 21.62
C ARG A 474 -30.83 8.82 21.03
N GLU A 475 -30.40 9.98 21.55
CA GLU A 475 -30.80 11.28 21.02
C GLU A 475 -30.23 11.50 19.61
N LYS A 476 -28.94 11.21 19.40
CA LYS A 476 -28.27 11.39 18.10
C LYS A 476 -28.85 10.50 17.00
N ALA A 477 -29.17 9.25 17.34
CA ALA A 477 -29.78 8.31 16.41
C ALA A 477 -31.21 8.72 16.06
N GLY A 478 -31.95 9.32 17.01
CA GLY A 478 -33.34 9.73 16.78
C GLY A 478 -34.23 8.57 16.36
N GLY A 479 -34.01 7.38 16.91
CA GLY A 479 -34.72 6.13 16.56
C GLY A 479 -34.18 5.39 15.32
N ARG A 480 -33.07 5.84 14.73
CA ARG A 480 -32.38 5.11 13.64
C ARG A 480 -31.47 4.01 14.20
N ILE A 481 -31.22 2.96 13.41
CA ILE A 481 -30.19 1.97 13.72
C ILE A 481 -28.81 2.63 13.56
N ILE A 482 -27.88 2.37 14.49
CA ILE A 482 -26.49 2.79 14.33
C ILE A 482 -25.70 1.70 13.60
N ARG A 483 -25.02 2.07 12.52
CA ARG A 483 -24.19 1.19 11.69
C ARG A 483 -22.73 1.61 11.80
N GLN A 484 -21.93 0.79 12.46
CA GLN A 484 -20.50 1.05 12.61
C GLN A 484 -19.73 0.53 11.38
N MET A 485 -18.99 1.42 10.71
CA MET A 485 -18.26 1.14 9.46
C MET A 485 -16.77 1.49 9.60
N PRO A 486 -15.94 0.65 10.26
CA PRO A 486 -14.52 0.95 10.43
C PRO A 486 -13.74 0.97 9.12
N ILE A 487 -12.66 1.75 9.10
CA ILE A 487 -11.80 1.90 7.91
C ILE A 487 -10.36 1.47 8.18
N SER A 488 -9.71 0.95 7.14
CA SER A 488 -8.25 0.90 7.02
C SER A 488 -7.81 2.06 6.14
N LEU A 489 -7.02 2.97 6.70
CA LEU A 489 -6.52 4.15 6.01
C LEU A 489 -5.11 3.89 5.45
N TYR A 490 -4.82 4.42 4.28
CA TYR A 490 -3.52 4.30 3.64
C TYR A 490 -3.04 5.64 3.09
N SER A 491 -1.73 5.86 3.18
CA SER A 491 -1.06 6.97 2.50
C SER A 491 0.26 6.51 1.92
N ASP A 492 0.61 7.05 0.76
CA ASP A 492 1.88 6.78 0.09
C ASP A 492 2.27 7.92 -0.84
N ASP A 493 3.55 7.94 -1.19
CA ASP A 493 4.00 8.74 -2.30
C ASP A 493 3.81 8.05 -3.65
N THR A 494 3.36 8.83 -4.62
CA THR A 494 3.19 8.33 -5.98
C THR A 494 3.66 9.37 -6.96
N SER A 495 4.28 8.95 -8.05
CA SER A 495 4.61 9.90 -9.12
C SER A 495 3.33 10.27 -9.85
N GLY A 496 3.13 11.54 -10.18
CA GLY A 496 2.08 12.00 -11.09
C GLY A 496 2.41 11.77 -12.57
N ASN A 497 3.60 11.24 -12.87
CA ASN A 497 4.08 10.97 -14.22
C ASN A 497 4.19 9.46 -14.49
N THR A 498 4.33 9.10 -15.76
CA THR A 498 4.67 7.73 -16.18
C THR A 498 6.03 7.31 -15.64
N SER A 499 6.98 8.26 -15.50
CA SER A 499 8.31 8.02 -14.90
C SER A 499 8.34 8.38 -13.41
N LYS A 500 8.92 7.51 -12.58
CA LYS A 500 8.87 7.59 -11.10
C LYS A 500 9.64 8.77 -10.46
N LYS A 501 10.41 9.55 -11.22
CA LYS A 501 11.39 10.52 -10.65
C LYS A 501 10.87 11.95 -10.45
N TRP A 502 9.79 12.35 -11.15
CA TRP A 502 9.34 13.75 -11.17
C TRP A 502 7.85 13.86 -10.82
N ASN A 503 7.44 15.04 -10.33
CA ASN A 503 6.07 15.36 -9.92
C ASN A 503 5.54 14.40 -8.82
N LYS A 504 6.13 14.46 -7.63
CA LYS A 504 5.72 13.65 -6.48
C LYS A 504 4.34 14.11 -5.98
N HIS A 505 3.42 13.17 -5.80
CA HIS A 505 2.14 13.35 -5.12
C HIS A 505 2.12 12.54 -3.83
N ILE A 506 1.51 13.08 -2.79
CA ILE A 506 1.08 12.33 -1.60
C ILE A 506 -0.41 12.10 -1.73
N SER A 507 -0.88 10.88 -1.47
CA SER A 507 -2.29 10.52 -1.68
C SER A 507 -2.83 9.67 -0.55
N TYR A 508 -4.10 9.92 -0.18
CA TYR A 508 -4.83 9.14 0.81
C TYR A 508 -5.93 8.29 0.16
N TYR A 509 -5.97 7.02 0.54
CA TYR A 509 -7.06 6.10 0.21
C TYR A 509 -7.57 5.39 1.47
N PHE A 510 -8.77 4.82 1.40
CA PHE A 510 -9.25 3.90 2.42
C PHE A 510 -9.98 2.69 1.81
N THR A 511 -10.08 1.62 2.60
CA THR A 511 -10.98 0.48 2.37
C THR A 511 -11.82 0.24 3.61
N LEU A 512 -13.05 -0.25 3.45
CA LEU A 512 -13.92 -0.65 4.56
C LEU A 512 -13.39 -1.93 5.21
N ALA A 513 -13.09 -1.89 6.51
CA ALA A 513 -12.63 -3.03 7.28
C ALA A 513 -13.77 -4.03 7.58
N SER A 514 -15.02 -3.60 7.42
CA SER A 514 -16.22 -4.42 7.53
C SER A 514 -16.44 -5.38 6.36
N LEU A 515 -15.73 -5.20 5.25
CA LEU A 515 -15.87 -6.06 4.07
C LEU A 515 -14.97 -7.30 4.16
N PRO A 516 -15.42 -8.45 3.63
CA PRO A 516 -14.59 -9.65 3.56
C PRO A 516 -13.40 -9.49 2.58
N PRO A 517 -12.29 -10.23 2.77
CA PRO A 517 -11.07 -10.07 1.97
C PRO A 517 -11.25 -10.22 0.45
N HIS A 518 -12.14 -11.11 0.01
CA HIS A 518 -12.38 -11.32 -1.42
C HIS A 518 -13.01 -10.09 -2.11
N LEU A 519 -13.65 -9.19 -1.34
CA LEU A 519 -14.11 -7.89 -1.81
C LEU A 519 -13.04 -6.83 -1.62
N THR A 520 -12.45 -6.71 -0.43
CA THR A 520 -11.46 -5.65 -0.15
C THR A 520 -10.17 -5.76 -0.99
N ASN A 521 -9.90 -6.91 -1.60
CA ASN A 521 -8.80 -7.11 -2.55
C ASN A 521 -9.11 -6.61 -3.97
N GLN A 522 -10.34 -6.16 -4.26
CA GLN A 522 -10.71 -5.57 -5.54
C GLN A 522 -10.62 -4.03 -5.47
N HIS A 523 -10.05 -3.38 -6.49
CA HIS A 523 -9.94 -1.92 -6.51
C HIS A 523 -11.30 -1.22 -6.48
N PHE A 524 -12.39 -1.90 -6.86
CA PHE A 524 -13.75 -1.40 -6.74
C PHE A 524 -14.13 -0.96 -5.32
N HIS A 525 -13.47 -1.49 -4.30
CA HIS A 525 -13.66 -1.15 -2.88
C HIS A 525 -12.53 -0.28 -2.30
N CYS A 526 -11.65 0.28 -3.15
CA CYS A 526 -10.61 1.23 -2.77
C CYS A 526 -11.07 2.66 -3.07
N HIS A 527 -11.11 3.52 -2.05
CA HIS A 527 -11.71 4.85 -2.15
C HIS A 527 -10.66 5.94 -1.99
N PHE A 528 -10.62 6.88 -2.93
CA PHE A 528 -9.79 8.08 -2.89
C PHE A 528 -10.37 9.14 -1.95
N LEU A 529 -9.50 9.78 -1.17
CA LEU A 529 -9.85 10.93 -0.32
C LEU A 529 -9.21 12.21 -0.84
N CYS A 530 -7.88 12.25 -0.96
CA CYS A 530 -7.18 13.46 -1.41
C CYS A 530 -5.81 13.15 -2.01
N THR A 531 -5.27 14.13 -2.76
CA THR A 531 -3.87 14.11 -3.21
C THR A 531 -3.33 15.52 -3.33
N SER A 532 -2.03 15.69 -3.13
CA SER A 532 -1.34 16.95 -3.40
C SER A 532 0.12 16.71 -3.79
N ASN A 533 0.63 17.56 -4.68
CA ASN A 533 2.05 17.64 -5.00
C ASN A 533 2.75 18.82 -4.29
N SER A 534 2.01 19.55 -3.45
CA SER A 534 2.48 20.75 -2.74
C SER A 534 2.35 20.65 -1.23
N ALA A 535 1.48 19.78 -0.72
CA ALA A 535 1.22 19.59 0.71
C ALA A 535 1.81 18.26 1.21
N GLY A 536 2.30 18.25 2.44
CA GLY A 536 2.75 17.03 3.11
C GLY A 536 1.59 16.10 3.53
N PRO A 537 1.87 14.85 3.93
CA PRO A 537 0.82 13.91 4.34
C PRO A 537 0.06 14.39 5.57
N MET A 538 0.72 15.02 6.55
CA MET A 538 0.03 15.50 7.75
C MET A 538 -0.88 16.69 7.46
N GLU A 539 -0.56 17.53 6.46
CA GLU A 539 -1.47 18.60 6.03
C GLU A 539 -2.73 18.02 5.39
N LEU A 540 -2.56 16.98 4.54
CA LEU A 540 -3.68 16.30 3.89
C LEU A 540 -4.55 15.52 4.88
N ALA A 541 -3.95 15.00 5.96
CA ALA A 541 -4.67 14.25 6.99
C ALA A 541 -5.64 15.12 7.82
N GLU A 542 -5.43 16.43 7.92
CA GLU A 542 -6.20 17.32 8.80
C GLU A 542 -7.71 17.19 8.56
N ALA A 543 -8.14 17.33 7.30
CA ALA A 543 -9.56 17.23 6.93
C ALA A 543 -10.13 15.80 7.09
N ILE A 544 -9.31 14.76 6.88
CA ILE A 544 -9.73 13.37 7.05
C ILE A 544 -9.96 13.08 8.54
N VAL A 545 -9.08 13.60 9.41
CA VAL A 545 -9.22 13.48 10.86
C VAL A 545 -10.43 14.24 11.35
N ASP A 546 -10.72 15.43 10.82
CA ASP A 546 -11.91 16.20 11.20
C ASP A 546 -13.20 15.40 10.85
N ASP A 547 -13.27 14.81 9.65
CA ASP A 547 -14.38 13.92 9.26
C ASP A 547 -14.47 12.67 10.19
N LEU A 548 -13.33 12.08 10.58
CA LEU A 548 -13.31 10.94 11.51
C LEU A 548 -13.81 11.32 12.91
N ILE A 549 -13.42 12.48 13.43
CA ILE A 549 -13.88 12.95 14.75
C ILE A 549 -15.39 13.15 14.71
N GLU A 550 -15.93 13.79 13.67
CA GLU A 550 -17.37 13.98 13.53
C GLU A 550 -18.13 12.64 13.41
N LEU A 551 -17.56 11.66 12.71
CA LEU A 551 -18.11 10.29 12.66
C LEU A 551 -18.09 9.57 14.02
N GLN A 552 -17.10 9.86 14.86
CA GLN A 552 -16.97 9.31 16.22
C GLN A 552 -17.85 10.04 17.25
N THR A 553 -18.12 11.33 17.05
CA THR A 553 -18.88 12.13 18.03
C THR A 553 -20.34 12.26 17.64
N GLU A 554 -20.66 12.55 16.39
CA GLU A 554 -22.02 12.86 15.91
C GLU A 554 -22.61 11.76 15.01
N GLY A 555 -21.77 11.07 14.25
CA GLY A 555 -22.21 10.16 13.19
C GLY A 555 -22.77 10.90 11.98
N VAL A 556 -23.15 10.17 10.93
CA VAL A 556 -23.77 10.73 9.72
C VAL A 556 -25.00 9.94 9.32
N VAL A 557 -26.11 10.62 9.02
CA VAL A 557 -27.32 9.95 8.51
C VAL A 557 -27.06 9.44 7.10
N ALA A 558 -27.35 8.16 6.87
CA ALA A 558 -27.26 7.51 5.57
C ALA A 558 -28.45 6.57 5.37
N TYR A 559 -28.59 6.04 4.17
CA TYR A 559 -29.63 5.06 3.86
C TYR A 559 -29.01 3.68 3.70
N ASP A 560 -29.42 2.72 4.52
CA ASP A 560 -28.95 1.34 4.42
C ASP A 560 -29.80 0.59 3.41
N SER A 561 -29.23 0.37 2.23
CA SER A 561 -29.91 -0.32 1.13
C SER A 561 -30.26 -1.78 1.44
N SER A 562 -29.62 -2.40 2.44
CA SER A 562 -29.89 -3.80 2.82
C SER A 562 -31.18 -3.96 3.63
N ILE A 563 -31.53 -2.95 4.44
CA ILE A 563 -32.75 -2.94 5.26
C ILE A 563 -33.79 -1.92 4.80
N SER A 564 -33.46 -1.09 3.80
CA SER A 564 -34.33 -0.05 3.24
C SER A 564 -34.79 1.01 4.26
N GLU A 565 -33.90 1.40 5.17
CA GLU A 565 -34.17 2.39 6.23
C GLU A 565 -33.05 3.43 6.35
N GLU A 566 -33.38 4.61 6.90
CA GLU A 566 -32.35 5.55 7.35
C GLU A 566 -31.64 5.02 8.60
N VAL A 567 -30.32 5.13 8.59
CA VAL A 567 -29.42 4.69 9.66
C VAL A 567 -28.47 5.82 10.04
N LEU A 568 -27.91 5.75 11.24
CA LEU A 568 -26.81 6.61 11.67
C LEU A 568 -25.49 5.85 11.50
N VAL A 569 -24.64 6.30 10.59
CA VAL A 569 -23.32 5.69 10.36
C VAL A 569 -22.29 6.30 11.30
N THR A 570 -21.55 5.45 12.00
CA THR A 570 -20.36 5.83 12.78
C THR A 570 -19.13 5.11 12.21
N SER A 571 -17.93 5.65 12.45
CA SER A 571 -16.70 5.07 11.94
C SER A 571 -15.53 5.41 12.83
N PHE A 572 -14.50 4.56 12.80
CA PHE A 572 -13.23 4.78 13.46
C PHE A 572 -12.09 4.23 12.59
N LEU A 573 -10.86 4.64 12.90
CA LEU A 573 -9.65 4.16 12.24
C LEU A 573 -9.21 2.83 12.86
N LEU A 574 -9.40 1.71 12.15
CA LEU A 574 -8.99 0.40 12.65
C LEU A 574 -7.47 0.25 12.63
N CYS A 575 -6.84 0.60 11.51
CA CYS A 575 -5.39 0.62 11.35
C CYS A 575 -4.96 1.60 10.25
N PHE A 576 -3.71 2.06 10.35
CA PHE A 576 -3.06 2.86 9.32
C PHE A 576 -2.00 2.04 8.60
N LEU A 577 -2.05 2.01 7.26
CA LEU A 577 -1.18 1.22 6.41
C LEU A 577 -0.30 2.13 5.56
N ALA A 578 1.00 1.86 5.54
CA ALA A 578 1.97 2.66 4.81
C ALA A 578 3.32 1.93 4.67
N ASP A 579 4.20 2.51 3.88
CA ASP A 579 5.61 2.12 3.89
C ASP A 579 6.31 2.57 5.20
N THR A 580 7.56 2.16 5.39
CA THR A 580 8.31 2.51 6.63
C THR A 580 8.50 4.03 6.80
N PRO A 581 8.91 4.78 5.76
CA PRO A 581 8.94 6.25 5.84
C PRO A 581 7.64 6.92 6.23
N MET A 582 6.53 6.57 5.58
CA MET A 582 5.24 7.17 5.84
C MET A 582 4.72 6.78 7.23
N HIS A 583 4.96 5.55 7.69
CA HIS A 583 4.68 5.19 9.09
C HIS A 583 5.46 6.03 10.09
N ALA A 584 6.72 6.35 9.83
CA ALA A 584 7.50 7.20 10.72
C ALA A 584 6.89 8.61 10.81
N GLU A 585 6.43 9.16 9.67
CA GLU A 585 5.76 10.46 9.63
C GLU A 585 4.41 10.45 10.37
N ILE A 586 3.58 9.42 10.15
CA ILE A 586 2.27 9.26 10.81
C ILE A 586 2.39 9.10 12.31
N THR A 587 3.47 8.48 12.80
CA THR A 587 3.71 8.28 14.23
C THR A 587 4.56 9.39 14.87
N SER A 588 4.91 10.45 14.12
CA SER A 588 5.86 11.47 14.57
C SER A 588 7.17 10.88 15.11
N THR A 589 7.59 9.73 14.57
CA THR A 589 8.87 9.09 14.89
C THR A 589 9.91 9.39 13.80
N VAL A 590 11.16 9.06 14.09
CA VAL A 590 12.28 9.32 13.19
C VAL A 590 12.50 8.18 12.21
N MET A 591 13.01 8.51 11.02
CA MET A 591 13.38 7.53 9.99
C MET A 591 14.41 6.51 10.54
N PRO A 592 14.11 5.19 10.53
CA PRO A 592 14.90 4.21 11.27
C PRO A 592 16.40 4.13 10.92
N ALA A 593 16.77 4.27 9.64
CA ALA A 593 18.12 3.93 9.16
C ALA A 593 19.26 4.61 9.97
N ASN A 594 19.13 5.92 10.23
CA ASN A 594 20.18 6.72 10.90
C ASN A 594 19.72 7.27 12.26
N ALA A 595 18.58 6.82 12.79
CA ALA A 595 18.00 7.32 14.03
C ALA A 595 18.52 6.62 15.30
N ARG A 596 18.81 7.40 16.36
CA ARG A 596 19.14 6.82 17.68
C ARG A 596 18.06 5.89 18.22
N SER A 597 16.78 6.21 17.98
CA SER A 597 15.64 5.32 18.20
C SER A 597 15.14 4.77 16.86
N GLN A 598 15.38 3.49 16.58
CA GLN A 598 15.09 2.91 15.27
C GLN A 598 13.69 2.30 15.15
N CYS A 599 13.05 1.97 16.28
CA CYS A 599 11.77 1.28 16.30
C CYS A 599 10.62 2.26 16.61
N ARG A 600 9.53 2.13 15.86
CA ARG A 600 8.29 2.87 16.15
C ARG A 600 7.41 2.18 17.18
N SER A 601 7.57 0.87 17.38
CA SER A 601 6.70 0.04 18.22
C SER A 601 7.25 -0.20 19.63
N CYS A 602 8.58 -0.20 19.82
CA CYS A 602 9.21 -0.36 21.13
C CYS A 602 10.27 0.72 21.41
N ASP A 603 10.79 0.69 22.63
CA ASP A 603 11.77 1.63 23.20
C ASP A 603 13.23 1.43 22.75
N LEU A 604 13.47 0.61 21.70
CA LEU A 604 14.81 0.39 21.15
C LEU A 604 15.49 1.73 20.79
N ALA A 605 16.51 2.09 21.55
CA ALA A 605 17.26 3.32 21.38
C ALA A 605 18.74 3.17 21.83
N VAL A 606 19.58 4.11 21.36
CA VAL A 606 20.98 4.27 21.79
C VAL A 606 21.28 5.74 22.06
N GLY A 607 22.22 6.02 22.97
CA GLY A 607 22.70 7.38 23.21
C GLY A 607 23.51 7.94 22.04
N THR A 608 24.30 7.11 21.37
CA THR A 608 25.07 7.47 20.18
C THR A 608 24.97 6.40 19.10
N ILE A 609 25.10 6.78 17.82
CA ILE A 609 25.00 5.83 16.69
C ILE A 609 26.11 4.77 16.73
N SER A 610 27.29 5.09 17.29
CA SER A 610 28.40 4.13 17.43
C SER A 610 28.08 2.97 18.36
N GLN A 611 27.21 3.17 19.36
CA GLN A 611 26.78 2.12 20.29
C GLN A 611 26.00 0.99 19.60
N ARG A 612 25.52 1.18 18.37
CA ARG A 612 24.84 0.13 17.60
C ARG A 612 25.71 -1.08 17.28
N LYS A 613 27.02 -0.95 17.45
CA LYS A 613 27.99 -2.01 17.21
C LYS A 613 28.34 -2.82 18.46
N THR A 614 27.66 -2.58 19.57
CA THR A 614 27.92 -3.23 20.87
C THR A 614 27.07 -4.49 21.03
N LEU A 615 27.56 -5.44 21.84
CA LEU A 615 26.80 -6.64 22.22
C LEU A 615 25.47 -6.29 22.91
N ALA A 616 25.50 -5.31 23.82
CA ALA A 616 24.29 -4.82 24.50
C ALA A 616 23.23 -4.34 23.52
N TYR A 617 23.61 -3.60 22.48
CA TYR A 617 22.65 -3.18 21.46
C TYR A 617 22.13 -4.35 20.63
N LEU A 618 22.97 -5.32 20.27
CA LEU A 618 22.53 -6.51 19.55
C LEU A 618 21.50 -7.30 20.36
N GLN A 619 21.71 -7.45 21.67
CA GLN A 619 20.75 -8.03 22.60
C GLN A 619 19.39 -7.32 22.53
N PHE A 620 19.34 -6.00 22.72
CA PHE A 620 18.08 -5.26 22.61
C PHE A 620 17.48 -5.23 21.20
N PHE A 621 18.31 -5.21 20.15
CA PHE A 621 17.84 -5.25 18.76
C PHE A 621 17.17 -6.58 18.43
N LEU A 622 17.67 -7.69 18.98
CA LEU A 622 17.08 -9.00 18.79
C LEU A 622 16.09 -9.39 19.88
N GLN A 623 15.93 -8.54 20.91
CA GLN A 623 15.15 -8.80 22.11
C GLN A 623 15.61 -10.08 22.82
N ILE A 624 16.90 -10.15 23.12
CA ILE A 624 17.57 -11.22 23.86
C ILE A 624 18.09 -10.63 25.17
N SER A 625 17.84 -11.31 26.30
CA SER A 625 18.34 -10.91 27.61
C SER A 625 19.85 -11.10 27.73
N HIS A 626 20.44 -10.56 28.80
CA HIS A 626 21.85 -10.81 29.11
C HIS A 626 22.19 -12.30 29.30
N ASP A 627 21.23 -13.11 29.76
CA ASP A 627 21.36 -14.56 29.97
C ASP A 627 21.05 -15.40 28.72
N GLY A 628 20.78 -14.77 27.56
CA GLY A 628 20.50 -15.50 26.33
C GLY A 628 19.07 -16.05 26.23
N VAL A 629 18.08 -15.36 26.80
CA VAL A 629 16.66 -15.71 26.71
C VAL A 629 15.92 -14.71 25.83
N TRP A 630 15.00 -15.17 24.99
CA TRP A 630 14.12 -14.28 24.24
C TRP A 630 13.23 -13.47 25.20
N ILE A 631 13.26 -12.16 25.07
CA ILE A 631 12.49 -11.19 25.85
C ILE A 631 11.68 -10.28 24.92
N LYS A 632 10.98 -9.30 25.50
CA LYS A 632 10.38 -8.20 24.75
C LYS A 632 10.88 -6.87 25.28
N ASN A 633 11.18 -5.97 24.35
CA ASN A 633 11.46 -4.58 24.69
C ASN A 633 10.19 -3.86 25.17
N GLY A 634 10.35 -2.77 25.91
CA GLY A 634 9.23 -1.97 26.38
C GLY A 634 8.45 -1.36 25.21
N ALA A 635 7.12 -1.37 25.30
CA ALA A 635 6.28 -0.76 24.27
C ALA A 635 6.50 0.76 24.23
N ARG A 636 6.59 1.33 23.04
CA ARG A 636 6.76 2.78 22.88
C ARG A 636 5.45 3.50 23.22
N SER A 637 5.48 4.45 24.14
CA SER A 637 4.30 5.17 24.59
C SER A 637 3.82 6.21 23.56
N TRP A 638 2.62 6.03 23.01
CA TRP A 638 1.98 7.00 22.12
C TRP A 638 1.70 8.33 22.83
N LYS A 639 1.22 8.27 24.07
CA LYS A 639 1.06 9.45 24.93
C LYS A 639 2.40 10.16 25.14
N GLY A 640 3.46 9.38 25.42
CA GLY A 640 4.81 9.93 25.55
C GLY A 640 5.31 10.62 24.29
N ILE A 641 5.00 10.09 23.09
CA ILE A 641 5.32 10.76 21.82
C ILE A 641 4.58 12.10 21.71
N LYS A 642 3.29 12.15 22.03
CA LYS A 642 2.52 13.40 22.06
C LYS A 642 3.16 14.41 23.00
N ASP A 643 3.35 14.05 24.26
CA ASP A 643 3.92 14.92 25.31
C ASP A 643 5.33 15.43 24.93
N ASN A 644 6.15 14.58 24.31
CA ASN A 644 7.46 14.95 23.79
C ASN A 644 7.37 15.97 22.64
N CYS A 645 6.40 15.84 21.73
CA CYS A 645 6.20 16.80 20.64
C CYS A 645 5.81 18.18 21.20
N TYR A 646 4.93 18.23 22.21
CA TYR A 646 4.61 19.48 22.92
C TYR A 646 5.85 20.07 23.61
N SER A 647 6.68 19.23 24.24
CA SER A 647 7.93 19.69 24.87
C SER A 647 8.91 20.32 23.87
N VAL A 648 9.03 19.73 22.67
CA VAL A 648 9.84 20.28 21.57
C VAL A 648 9.28 21.61 21.08
N TRP A 649 7.95 21.74 20.99
CA TRP A 649 7.29 23.00 20.65
C TRP A 649 7.55 24.09 21.68
N GLU A 650 7.41 23.81 22.97
CA GLU A 650 7.71 24.75 24.05
C GLU A 650 9.17 25.23 24.02
N GLU A 651 10.12 24.31 23.79
CA GLU A 651 11.54 24.67 23.63
C GLU A 651 11.77 25.57 22.41
N SER A 652 10.98 25.35 21.34
CA SER A 652 11.10 26.15 20.12
C SER A 652 10.68 27.61 20.29
N LYS A 653 9.83 27.91 21.28
CA LYS A 653 9.38 29.27 21.59
C LYS A 653 10.49 30.14 22.18
N LYS A 654 11.49 29.53 22.83
CA LYS A 654 12.60 30.22 23.50
C LYS A 654 13.57 30.91 22.51
N PRO A 655 14.22 32.03 22.90
CA PRO A 655 15.20 32.69 22.05
C PRO A 655 16.43 31.81 21.76
N ARG A 656 16.92 31.83 20.52
CA ARG A 656 18.16 31.16 20.07
C ARG A 656 18.20 29.62 20.30
N SER A 657 17.05 28.94 20.28
CA SER A 657 16.95 27.50 20.58
C SER A 657 17.00 26.55 19.37
N LYS A 658 17.18 27.03 18.12
CA LYS A 658 17.11 26.17 16.91
C LYS A 658 17.98 24.91 16.99
N THR A 659 19.23 25.04 17.46
CA THR A 659 20.14 23.89 17.67
C THR A 659 19.64 22.98 18.79
N ARG A 660 19.25 23.58 19.94
CA ARG A 660 18.75 22.86 21.11
C ARG A 660 17.48 22.06 20.81
N VAL A 661 16.57 22.60 20.01
CA VAL A 661 15.36 21.92 19.52
C VAL A 661 15.73 20.71 18.67
N GLY A 662 16.73 20.85 17.79
CA GLY A 662 17.23 19.74 16.98
C GLY A 662 17.86 18.61 17.82
N GLU A 663 18.65 18.97 18.83
CA GLU A 663 19.22 18.02 19.80
C GLU A 663 18.11 17.32 20.60
N LEU A 664 17.18 18.08 21.18
CA LEU A 664 16.07 17.54 21.97
C LEU A 664 15.20 16.57 21.15
N SER A 665 14.82 16.94 19.92
CA SER A 665 14.09 16.07 19.00
C SER A 665 14.86 14.77 18.69
N THR A 666 16.18 14.85 18.57
CA THR A 666 17.05 13.68 18.34
C THR A 666 17.13 12.78 19.56
N ASP A 667 17.28 13.36 20.75
CA ASP A 667 17.38 12.65 22.02
C ASP A 667 16.07 11.93 22.37
N LEU A 668 14.93 12.59 22.13
CA LEU A 668 13.59 12.02 22.33
C LEU A 668 13.17 11.07 21.18
N GLY A 669 13.90 11.07 20.07
CA GLY A 669 13.63 10.23 18.90
C GLY A 669 12.29 10.51 18.23
N ILE A 670 11.85 11.77 18.22
CA ILE A 670 10.58 12.22 17.64
C ILE A 670 10.79 13.24 16.52
N LYS A 671 9.87 13.27 15.57
CA LYS A 671 9.88 14.20 14.44
C LYS A 671 8.45 14.41 13.89
N ASP A 672 7.75 15.38 14.46
CA ASP A 672 6.48 15.88 13.91
C ASP A 672 6.75 16.80 12.71
N SER A 673 6.23 16.46 11.53
CA SER A 673 6.48 17.21 10.29
C SER A 673 5.77 18.57 10.26
N ILE A 674 4.56 18.68 10.83
CA ILE A 674 3.82 19.94 10.93
C ILE A 674 4.54 20.88 11.88
N ASN A 675 4.78 20.41 13.11
CA ASN A 675 5.42 21.23 14.14
C ASN A 675 6.79 21.72 13.66
N LYS A 676 7.57 20.84 13.02
CA LYS A 676 8.86 21.18 12.40
C LYS A 676 8.78 22.24 11.33
N ALA A 677 7.83 22.14 10.41
CA ALA A 677 7.63 23.16 9.39
C ALA A 677 7.33 24.53 10.03
N ILE A 678 6.48 24.54 11.06
CA ILE A 678 6.05 25.75 11.74
C ILE A 678 7.21 26.45 12.44
N TYR A 679 7.94 25.76 13.34
CA TYR A 679 9.02 26.41 14.08
C TYR A 679 10.22 26.76 13.18
N THR A 680 10.47 25.97 12.12
CA THR A 680 11.56 26.28 11.17
C THR A 680 11.27 27.57 10.43
N TYR A 681 10.05 27.72 9.91
CA TYR A 681 9.66 28.94 9.21
C TYR A 681 9.59 30.15 10.16
N ARG A 682 9.14 29.95 11.41
CA ARG A 682 9.23 30.98 12.46
C ARG A 682 10.66 31.46 12.67
N TYR A 683 11.64 30.56 12.79
CA TYR A 683 13.05 30.96 12.92
C TYR A 683 13.56 31.74 11.71
N ASP A 684 13.19 31.33 10.49
CA ASP A 684 13.61 32.00 9.27
C ASP A 684 13.00 33.41 9.16
N ILE A 685 11.76 33.61 9.63
CA ILE A 685 11.14 34.93 9.74
C ILE A 685 11.87 35.79 10.78
N LEU A 686 12.12 35.25 11.97
CA LEU A 686 12.78 36.00 13.05
C LEU A 686 14.21 36.41 12.67
N ALA A 687 14.90 35.60 11.86
CA ALA A 687 16.21 35.93 11.32
C ALA A 687 16.20 37.17 10.40
N LYS A 688 15.08 37.47 9.74
CA LYS A 688 14.92 38.66 8.87
C LYS A 688 14.79 39.97 9.64
N LYS A 689 14.51 39.94 10.95
CA LYS A 689 14.36 41.15 11.79
C LYS A 689 13.41 42.18 11.15
N GLY A 690 13.89 43.39 10.85
CA GLY A 690 13.12 44.47 10.24
C GLY A 690 12.64 44.19 8.80
N ASP A 691 13.32 43.28 8.09
CA ASP A 691 13.02 42.93 6.69
C ASP A 691 11.88 41.91 6.54
N ALA A 692 11.25 41.51 7.66
CA ALA A 692 10.09 40.64 7.63
C ALA A 692 8.91 41.33 6.92
N THR A 693 8.35 40.66 5.91
CA THR A 693 7.18 41.15 5.16
C THR A 693 5.91 41.13 6.01
N GLU A 694 4.87 41.84 5.57
CA GLU A 694 3.59 41.82 6.28
C GLU A 694 3.00 40.40 6.37
N ALA A 695 3.10 39.62 5.29
CA ALA A 695 2.68 38.21 5.29
C ALA A 695 3.43 37.37 6.35
N ASN A 696 4.72 37.64 6.59
CA ASN A 696 5.47 36.98 7.67
C ASN A 696 4.91 37.34 9.05
N ARG A 697 4.55 38.62 9.27
CA ARG A 697 3.96 39.08 10.54
C ARG A 697 2.58 38.45 10.75
N THR A 698 1.74 38.46 9.71
CA THR A 698 0.43 37.79 9.73
C THR A 698 0.56 36.30 10.05
N TYR A 699 1.57 35.62 9.48
CA TYR A 699 1.85 34.22 9.80
C TYR A 699 2.17 34.04 11.29
N LEU A 700 3.08 34.84 11.86
CA LEU A 700 3.44 34.74 13.28
C LEU A 700 2.24 34.99 14.20
N SER A 701 1.47 36.05 13.97
CA SER A 701 0.27 36.36 14.76
C SER A 701 -0.77 35.26 14.69
N ARG A 702 -0.95 34.64 13.50
CA ARG A 702 -1.87 33.49 13.34
C ARG A 702 -1.40 32.27 14.14
N ILE A 703 -0.10 31.96 14.13
CA ILE A 703 0.44 30.83 14.89
C ILE A 703 0.33 31.08 16.40
N GLU A 704 0.57 32.31 16.88
CA GLU A 704 0.38 32.68 18.30
C GLU A 704 -1.11 32.57 18.73
N LEU A 705 -2.02 32.97 17.85
CA LEU A 705 -3.45 32.78 18.08
C LEU A 705 -3.83 31.30 18.13
N LEU A 706 -3.28 30.47 17.23
CA LEU A 706 -3.52 29.02 17.26
C LEU A 706 -2.94 28.36 18.52
N ASP A 707 -1.74 28.75 18.96
CA ASP A 707 -1.11 28.22 20.19
C ASP A 707 -1.97 28.49 21.44
N SER A 708 -2.72 29.60 21.45
CA SER A 708 -3.58 29.99 22.57
C SER A 708 -5.02 29.46 22.49
N SER A 709 -5.56 29.23 21.28
CA SER A 709 -6.98 28.89 21.09
C SER A 709 -7.24 27.45 20.61
N GLY A 710 -6.28 26.82 19.95
CA GLY A 710 -6.40 25.47 19.39
C GLY A 710 -5.03 24.85 19.10
N PRO A 711 -4.19 24.65 20.13
CA PRO A 711 -2.79 24.22 19.97
C PRO A 711 -2.67 22.84 19.31
N GLU A 712 -3.68 21.98 19.40
CA GLU A 712 -3.71 20.66 18.77
C GLU A 712 -3.53 20.69 17.24
N ARG A 713 -3.88 21.79 16.58
CA ARG A 713 -3.67 21.95 15.12
C ARG A 713 -2.21 22.20 14.74
N LEU A 714 -1.35 22.55 15.70
CA LEU A 714 0.09 22.79 15.49
C LEU A 714 0.93 21.50 15.46
N PHE A 715 0.26 20.35 15.56
CA PHE A 715 0.87 19.03 15.65
C PHE A 715 0.24 18.06 14.65
N ASN A 716 0.79 16.86 14.60
CA ASN A 716 0.24 15.73 13.87
C ASN A 716 -1.27 15.54 14.14
N PRO A 717 -2.14 15.66 13.12
CA PRO A 717 -3.60 15.57 13.30
C PRO A 717 -4.08 14.28 13.94
N PHE A 718 -3.39 13.15 13.73
CA PHE A 718 -3.76 11.85 14.31
C PHE A 718 -3.66 11.82 15.84
N PHE A 719 -3.03 12.82 16.47
CA PHE A 719 -3.06 12.95 17.93
C PHE A 719 -4.47 13.20 18.47
N ARG A 720 -5.40 13.71 17.63
CA ARG A 720 -6.80 14.02 17.99
C ARG A 720 -7.76 12.84 17.79
N VAL A 721 -7.36 11.79 17.06
CA VAL A 721 -8.23 10.64 16.76
C VAL A 721 -8.36 9.76 18.01
N ALA A 722 -9.58 9.56 18.48
CA ALA A 722 -9.87 8.66 19.59
C ALA A 722 -9.58 7.20 19.18
N ASP A 723 -9.07 6.40 20.12
CA ASP A 723 -8.69 4.99 19.94
C ASP A 723 -7.63 4.69 18.89
N PHE A 724 -6.93 5.71 18.38
CA PHE A 724 -5.76 5.52 17.55
C PHE A 724 -4.46 5.66 18.35
N ASN A 725 -3.68 4.58 18.37
CA ASN A 725 -2.33 4.52 18.92
C ASN A 725 -1.33 4.28 17.79
N GLY A 726 -0.57 5.31 17.40
CA GLY A 726 0.36 5.20 16.28
C GLY A 726 1.41 4.09 16.42
N CYS A 727 1.82 3.73 17.64
CA CYS A 727 2.84 2.70 17.88
C CYS A 727 2.32 1.27 17.64
N SER A 728 1.03 1.03 17.90
CA SER A 728 0.41 -0.29 17.82
C SER A 728 -0.53 -0.43 16.61
N ASP A 729 -1.22 0.64 16.19
CA ASP A 729 -2.19 0.67 15.10
C ASP A 729 -1.57 0.93 13.72
N THR A 730 -0.22 0.92 13.63
CA THR A 730 0.56 0.87 12.38
C THR A 730 1.23 -0.51 12.21
N PRO A 731 0.47 -1.56 11.84
CA PRO A 731 0.95 -2.93 11.85
C PRO A 731 2.21 -3.15 10.97
N VAL A 732 2.88 -4.27 11.18
CA VAL A 732 4.07 -4.66 10.40
C VAL A 732 3.67 -4.99 8.95
N GLU A 733 3.66 -3.97 8.09
CA GLU A 733 3.30 -4.11 6.68
C GLU A 733 4.29 -5.04 5.94
N VAL A 734 3.78 -6.17 5.45
CA VAL A 734 4.59 -7.29 4.97
C VAL A 734 5.23 -7.05 3.60
N LEU A 735 4.65 -6.24 2.74
CA LEU A 735 5.28 -5.92 1.46
C LEU A 735 6.57 -5.14 1.67
N HIS A 736 6.57 -4.12 2.53
CA HIS A 736 7.72 -3.28 2.78
C HIS A 736 8.69 -3.87 3.79
N VAL A 737 8.21 -4.52 4.85
CA VAL A 737 9.09 -5.07 5.90
C VAL A 737 9.68 -6.41 5.46
N PHE A 738 8.85 -7.32 4.94
CA PHE A 738 9.27 -8.67 4.56
C PHE A 738 9.84 -8.70 3.14
N LEU A 739 9.04 -8.43 2.11
CA LEU A 739 9.46 -8.59 0.70
C LEU A 739 10.50 -7.54 0.25
N LEU A 740 10.12 -6.26 0.26
CA LEU A 740 10.99 -5.12 -0.10
C LEU A 740 11.97 -4.73 1.03
N GLY A 741 12.01 -5.53 2.09
CA GLY A 741 12.92 -5.40 3.22
C GLY A 741 13.82 -6.61 3.32
N VAL A 742 13.48 -7.52 4.23
CA VAL A 742 14.28 -8.71 4.58
C VAL A 742 14.67 -9.51 3.33
N VAL A 743 13.70 -9.93 2.51
CA VAL A 743 13.95 -10.74 1.31
C VAL A 743 14.83 -9.97 0.33
N LYS A 744 14.46 -8.74 0.00
CA LYS A 744 15.24 -7.86 -0.89
C LYS A 744 16.68 -7.69 -0.43
N TYR A 745 16.92 -7.53 0.87
CA TYR A 745 18.26 -7.36 1.41
C TYR A 745 19.09 -8.63 1.27
N MET A 746 18.52 -9.80 1.58
CA MET A 746 19.22 -11.07 1.41
C MET A 746 19.49 -11.39 -0.07
N VAL A 747 18.53 -11.12 -0.97
CA VAL A 747 18.75 -11.28 -2.42
C VAL A 747 19.91 -10.41 -2.88
N ARG A 748 19.96 -9.14 -2.45
CA ARG A 748 21.03 -8.22 -2.83
C ARG A 748 22.39 -8.64 -2.29
N ASP A 749 22.42 -9.23 -1.10
CA ASP A 749 23.65 -9.74 -0.50
C ASP A 749 24.26 -10.89 -1.33
N VAL A 750 23.44 -11.89 -1.69
CA VAL A 750 23.89 -13.02 -2.53
C VAL A 750 24.19 -12.55 -3.95
N MET A 751 23.23 -11.90 -4.61
CA MET A 751 23.37 -11.50 -6.02
C MET A 751 24.42 -10.42 -6.24
N GLY A 752 24.71 -9.58 -5.23
CA GLY A 752 25.75 -8.55 -5.30
C GLY A 752 27.17 -9.13 -5.38
N ARG A 753 27.37 -10.37 -4.90
CA ARG A 753 28.64 -11.11 -4.97
C ARG A 753 28.78 -11.98 -6.23
N VAL A 754 27.68 -12.21 -6.97
CA VAL A 754 27.69 -13.07 -8.16
C VAL A 754 28.36 -12.36 -9.33
N LYS A 755 29.43 -12.96 -9.87
CA LYS A 755 30.11 -12.47 -11.07
C LYS A 755 29.23 -12.63 -12.32
N PRO A 756 29.26 -11.70 -13.30
CA PRO A 756 28.42 -11.75 -14.51
C PRO A 756 28.47 -13.08 -15.27
N GLN A 757 29.66 -13.71 -15.33
CA GLN A 757 29.88 -15.01 -15.98
C GLN A 757 29.07 -16.17 -15.38
N HIS A 758 28.59 -16.04 -14.13
CA HIS A 758 27.82 -17.08 -13.44
C HIS A 758 26.31 -16.87 -13.55
N LEU A 759 25.85 -15.76 -14.15
CA LEU A 759 24.42 -15.49 -14.34
C LEU A 759 23.74 -16.54 -15.23
N GLY A 760 24.46 -17.10 -16.21
CA GLY A 760 23.96 -18.20 -17.04
C GLY A 760 23.63 -19.48 -16.25
N LEU A 761 24.36 -19.74 -15.15
CA LEU A 761 24.07 -20.87 -14.26
C LEU A 761 22.77 -20.65 -13.49
N ILE A 762 22.57 -19.43 -12.98
CA ILE A 762 21.35 -19.03 -12.28
C ILE A 762 20.15 -19.08 -13.23
N GLU A 763 20.31 -18.54 -14.43
CA GLU A 763 19.29 -18.60 -15.48
C GLU A 763 18.90 -20.04 -15.81
N GLY A 764 19.89 -20.93 -16.00
CA GLY A 764 19.63 -22.33 -16.30
C GLY A 764 18.91 -23.08 -15.17
N ARG A 765 19.19 -22.74 -13.91
CA ARG A 765 18.45 -23.28 -12.76
C ARG A 765 17.03 -22.73 -12.67
N TYR A 766 16.81 -21.43 -12.92
CA TYR A 766 15.46 -20.87 -13.00
C TYR A 766 14.64 -21.52 -14.12
N ARG A 767 15.27 -21.84 -15.26
CA ARG A 767 14.62 -22.52 -16.38
C ARG A 767 14.23 -23.96 -16.05
N ALA A 768 15.04 -24.67 -15.28
CA ALA A 768 14.76 -26.03 -14.82
C ALA A 768 13.81 -26.10 -13.61
N PHE A 769 13.63 -25.00 -12.88
CA PHE A 769 12.79 -24.96 -11.70
C PHE A 769 11.31 -25.20 -12.05
N SER A 770 10.71 -26.21 -11.42
CA SER A 770 9.29 -26.51 -11.65
C SER A 770 8.40 -25.49 -10.96
N THR A 771 7.64 -24.70 -11.72
CA THR A 771 6.67 -23.74 -11.18
C THR A 771 5.30 -24.35 -10.86
N SER A 772 5.15 -25.67 -11.08
CA SER A 772 3.91 -26.40 -10.82
C SER A 772 3.43 -26.18 -9.38
N SER A 773 2.14 -25.90 -9.19
CA SER A 773 1.52 -25.68 -7.87
C SER A 773 1.90 -24.37 -7.14
N LEU A 774 2.82 -23.54 -7.66
CA LEU A 774 3.28 -22.32 -6.97
C LEU A 774 2.48 -21.04 -7.28
N ASN A 775 1.41 -21.13 -8.07
CA ASN A 775 0.63 -19.99 -8.56
C ASN A 775 1.50 -18.90 -9.23
N ILE A 776 2.53 -19.32 -9.98
CA ILE A 776 3.42 -18.45 -10.76
C ILE A 776 2.99 -18.56 -12.24
N PRO A 777 2.26 -17.57 -12.79
CA PRO A 777 1.69 -17.68 -14.15
C PRO A 777 2.75 -17.65 -15.25
N SER A 778 3.80 -16.83 -15.07
CA SER A 778 4.96 -16.77 -15.96
C SER A 778 6.22 -16.44 -15.16
N LEU A 779 7.31 -17.11 -15.51
CA LEU A 779 8.65 -16.90 -14.97
C LEU A 779 9.55 -16.57 -16.15
N SER A 780 10.24 -15.43 -16.12
CA SER A 780 11.29 -15.10 -17.09
C SER A 780 12.64 -15.41 -16.46
N PRO A 781 13.29 -16.56 -16.77
CA PRO A 781 14.57 -16.93 -16.19
C PRO A 781 15.64 -15.85 -16.42
N TYR A 782 15.65 -15.29 -17.63
CA TYR A 782 16.54 -14.20 -18.02
C TYR A 782 16.40 -12.99 -17.10
N TYR A 783 15.16 -12.52 -16.91
CA TYR A 783 14.88 -11.34 -16.09
C TYR A 783 15.25 -11.59 -14.62
N MET A 784 14.87 -12.75 -14.09
CA MET A 784 15.15 -13.12 -12.68
C MET A 784 16.66 -13.21 -12.39
N ALA A 785 17.46 -13.68 -13.35
CA ALA A 785 18.90 -13.77 -13.21
C ALA A 785 19.60 -12.40 -13.36
N LYS A 786 19.31 -11.67 -14.45
CA LYS A 786 20.07 -10.46 -14.82
C LYS A 786 19.56 -9.16 -14.19
N HIS A 787 18.29 -9.10 -13.78
CA HIS A 787 17.66 -7.88 -13.30
C HIS A 787 17.22 -7.97 -11.83
N SER A 788 17.97 -8.72 -11.02
CA SER A 788 17.70 -8.93 -9.58
C SER A 788 17.65 -7.64 -8.74
N SER A 789 18.27 -6.55 -9.21
CA SER A 789 18.23 -5.23 -8.57
C SER A 789 16.90 -4.49 -8.76
N ASN A 790 16.13 -4.86 -9.80
CA ASN A 790 14.88 -4.22 -10.23
C ASN A 790 13.61 -4.99 -9.81
N LEU A 791 13.76 -6.09 -9.08
CA LEU A 791 12.63 -6.89 -8.61
C LEU A 791 11.69 -6.07 -7.72
N VAL A 792 10.39 -6.34 -7.87
CA VAL A 792 9.34 -5.80 -6.99
C VAL A 792 8.70 -6.94 -6.18
N GLY A 793 7.67 -6.64 -5.38
CA GLY A 793 7.07 -7.60 -4.44
C GLY A 793 6.67 -8.94 -5.07
N LYS A 794 6.12 -8.90 -6.30
CA LYS A 794 5.74 -10.11 -7.05
C LYS A 794 6.94 -11.01 -7.33
N GLU A 795 8.06 -10.48 -7.82
CA GLU A 795 9.24 -11.30 -8.10
C GLU A 795 9.92 -11.75 -6.80
N PHE A 796 9.89 -10.97 -5.73
CA PHE A 796 10.40 -11.44 -4.43
C PHE A 796 9.58 -12.61 -3.85
N LYS A 797 8.26 -12.67 -4.09
CA LYS A 797 7.43 -13.86 -3.79
C LYS A 797 7.86 -15.09 -4.61
N VAL A 798 8.32 -14.90 -5.83
CA VAL A 798 8.92 -15.98 -6.64
C VAL A 798 10.24 -16.43 -6.02
N VAL A 799 11.13 -15.48 -5.70
CA VAL A 799 12.45 -15.79 -5.11
C VAL A 799 12.31 -16.58 -3.81
N LEU A 800 11.39 -16.21 -2.92
CA LEU A 800 11.11 -16.96 -1.68
C LEU A 800 10.81 -18.45 -1.94
N GLN A 801 10.14 -18.76 -3.05
CA GLN A 801 9.73 -20.12 -3.37
C GLN A 801 10.80 -20.93 -4.10
N CYS A 802 11.87 -20.30 -4.62
CA CYS A 802 12.84 -20.96 -5.48
C CYS A 802 14.31 -20.77 -5.07
N ALA A 803 14.63 -19.79 -4.22
CA ALA A 803 16.01 -19.43 -3.86
C ALA A 803 16.86 -20.64 -3.40
N PRO A 804 16.36 -21.55 -2.54
CA PRO A 804 17.12 -22.74 -2.15
C PRO A 804 17.51 -23.64 -3.33
N PHE A 805 16.74 -23.67 -4.41
CA PHE A 805 16.99 -24.53 -5.57
C PHE A 805 17.82 -23.86 -6.65
N VAL A 806 17.78 -22.53 -6.70
CA VAL A 806 18.40 -21.75 -7.78
C VAL A 806 19.74 -21.15 -7.35
N LEU A 807 19.80 -20.61 -6.13
CA LEU A 807 20.92 -19.81 -5.66
C LEU A 807 21.89 -20.58 -4.75
N PHE A 808 21.61 -21.84 -4.39
CA PHE A 808 22.41 -22.61 -3.42
C PHE A 808 23.90 -22.71 -3.73
N GLY A 809 24.28 -22.73 -5.01
CA GLY A 809 25.70 -22.79 -5.41
C GLY A 809 26.49 -21.50 -5.14
N PHE A 810 25.81 -20.45 -4.65
CA PHE A 810 26.38 -19.15 -4.32
C PHE A 810 26.17 -18.78 -2.85
N MET A 811 25.79 -19.75 -2.02
CA MET A 811 25.56 -19.58 -0.59
C MET A 811 26.54 -20.46 0.20
N GLU A 812 27.14 -19.89 1.24
CA GLU A 812 27.82 -20.66 2.26
C GLU A 812 26.82 -21.46 3.11
N GLU A 813 27.30 -22.40 3.93
CA GLU A 813 26.44 -23.25 4.76
C GLU A 813 25.55 -22.43 5.72
N GLY A 814 26.14 -21.49 6.45
CA GLY A 814 25.40 -20.62 7.34
C GLY A 814 24.35 -19.76 6.62
N GLU A 815 24.67 -19.25 5.43
CA GLU A 815 23.75 -18.47 4.60
C GLU A 815 22.59 -19.33 4.11
N ARG A 816 22.87 -20.56 3.67
CA ARG A 816 21.87 -21.54 3.27
C ARG A 816 20.90 -21.82 4.41
N LEU A 817 21.39 -22.01 5.63
CA LEU A 817 20.54 -22.20 6.82
C LEU A 817 19.62 -20.99 7.08
N ALA A 818 20.15 -19.76 6.95
CA ALA A 818 19.34 -18.54 7.08
C ALA A 818 18.27 -18.43 5.99
N TRP A 819 18.61 -18.73 4.74
CA TRP A 819 17.65 -18.77 3.62
C TRP A 819 16.58 -19.84 3.83
N MET A 820 16.96 -21.02 4.34
CA MET A 820 16.01 -22.08 4.65
C MET A 820 15.06 -21.69 5.78
N ALA A 821 15.56 -21.04 6.84
CA ALA A 821 14.72 -20.52 7.90
C ALA A 821 13.74 -19.45 7.38
N LEU A 822 14.18 -18.56 6.48
CA LEU A 822 13.32 -17.58 5.82
C LEU A 822 12.22 -18.26 4.97
N CYS A 823 12.59 -19.30 4.21
CA CYS A 823 11.67 -20.06 3.37
C CYS A 823 10.63 -20.83 4.20
N GLN A 824 10.98 -21.26 5.41
CA GLN A 824 10.05 -21.89 6.36
C GLN A 824 9.13 -20.86 7.04
N LEU A 825 9.62 -19.64 7.28
CA LEU A 825 8.83 -18.53 7.82
C LEU A 825 7.80 -17.99 6.81
N ALA A 826 8.17 -17.86 5.54
CA ALA A 826 7.35 -17.18 4.54
C ALA A 826 5.91 -17.73 4.38
N PRO A 827 5.66 -19.07 4.33
CA PRO A 827 4.31 -19.61 4.28
C PRO A 827 3.41 -19.23 5.46
N LEU A 828 3.98 -18.98 6.64
CA LEU A 828 3.22 -18.48 7.79
C LEU A 828 2.84 -17.02 7.59
N VAL A 829 3.78 -16.19 7.12
CA VAL A 829 3.55 -14.75 6.84
C VAL A 829 2.45 -14.54 5.79
N PHE A 830 2.39 -15.38 4.75
CA PHE A 830 1.42 -15.27 3.66
C PHE A 830 0.13 -16.09 3.84
N GLN A 831 -0.07 -16.68 5.01
CA GLN A 831 -1.29 -17.42 5.33
C GLN A 831 -2.49 -16.47 5.42
N THR A 832 -3.61 -16.84 4.77
CA THR A 832 -4.83 -16.01 4.68
C THR A 832 -5.93 -16.41 5.66
N CYS A 833 -5.78 -17.56 6.33
CA CYS A 833 -6.72 -18.08 7.31
C CYS A 833 -5.96 -18.69 8.50
N ILE A 834 -6.23 -18.26 9.73
CA ILE A 834 -5.58 -18.77 10.93
C ILE A 834 -6.57 -19.66 11.70
N ASN A 835 -6.35 -20.98 11.68
CA ASN A 835 -7.25 -21.94 12.33
C ASN A 835 -7.26 -21.83 13.86
N ASN A 836 -6.11 -21.55 14.47
CA ASN A 836 -5.97 -21.33 15.90
C ASN A 836 -4.86 -20.28 16.10
N MET A 837 -5.23 -19.12 16.65
CA MET A 837 -4.32 -17.99 16.76
C MET A 837 -3.12 -18.27 17.66
N ASP A 838 -3.32 -18.84 18.85
CA ASP A 838 -2.23 -19.03 19.81
C ASP A 838 -1.17 -19.99 19.27
N ARG A 839 -1.58 -21.16 18.75
CA ARG A 839 -0.65 -22.11 18.09
C ARG A 839 0.04 -21.49 16.87
N TYR A 840 -0.69 -20.72 16.06
CA TYR A 840 -0.11 -20.06 14.90
C TYR A 840 0.95 -19.02 15.33
N LEU A 841 0.70 -18.25 16.38
CA LEU A 841 1.63 -17.24 16.88
C LEU A 841 2.88 -17.87 17.49
N GLU A 842 2.74 -19.00 18.22
CA GLU A 842 3.88 -19.79 18.70
C GLU A 842 4.77 -20.26 17.54
N ASP A 843 4.17 -20.80 16.48
CA ASP A 843 4.87 -21.26 15.28
C ASP A 843 5.58 -20.11 14.57
N LEU A 844 4.86 -19.00 14.38
CA LEU A 844 5.38 -17.80 13.74
C LEU A 844 6.57 -17.23 14.51
N GLN A 845 6.45 -17.07 15.83
CA GLN A 845 7.52 -16.56 16.69
C GLN A 845 8.74 -17.48 16.65
N PHE A 846 8.54 -18.80 16.75
CA PHE A 846 9.62 -19.77 16.60
C PHE A 846 10.37 -19.60 15.26
N HIS A 847 9.64 -19.50 14.14
CA HIS A 847 10.26 -19.35 12.83
C HIS A 847 10.92 -17.97 12.62
N ILE A 848 10.40 -16.90 13.23
CA ILE A 848 11.07 -15.59 13.28
C ILE A 848 12.39 -15.69 14.05
N HIS A 849 12.37 -16.26 15.26
CA HIS A 849 13.57 -16.45 16.09
C HIS A 849 14.61 -17.33 15.39
N LYS A 850 14.18 -18.43 14.77
CA LYS A 850 15.06 -19.31 13.97
C LYS A 850 15.71 -18.55 12.81
N PHE A 851 14.93 -17.75 12.08
CA PHE A 851 15.46 -16.94 10.99
C PHE A 851 16.48 -15.89 11.47
N LEU A 852 16.15 -15.17 12.54
CA LEU A 852 17.04 -14.17 13.12
C LEU A 852 18.32 -14.80 13.69
N TYR A 853 18.21 -15.96 14.36
CA TYR A 853 19.36 -16.72 14.86
C TYR A 853 20.37 -17.00 13.75
N TYR A 854 19.97 -17.67 12.66
CA TYR A 854 20.92 -18.00 11.58
C TYR A 854 21.41 -16.76 10.83
N SER A 855 20.56 -15.74 10.65
CA SER A 855 20.96 -14.51 9.97
C SER A 855 22.05 -13.75 10.73
N PHE A 856 21.89 -13.61 12.05
CA PHE A 856 22.81 -12.86 12.89
C PHE A 856 24.04 -13.69 13.30
N LYS A 857 23.93 -15.02 13.36
CA LYS A 857 25.11 -15.91 13.47
C LYS A 857 26.09 -15.71 12.30
N ASN A 858 25.56 -15.53 11.09
CA ASN A 858 26.39 -15.29 9.92
C ASN A 858 27.09 -13.93 9.97
N THR A 859 26.36 -12.89 10.38
CA THR A 859 26.91 -11.55 10.58
C THR A 859 25.97 -10.66 11.39
N ALA A 860 26.51 -9.96 12.39
CA ALA A 860 25.77 -8.97 13.16
C ALA A 860 25.50 -7.66 12.38
N GLN A 861 26.07 -7.50 11.18
CA GLN A 861 25.90 -6.28 10.36
C GLN A 861 24.43 -6.01 9.98
N TRP A 862 23.58 -7.04 10.00
CA TRP A 862 22.13 -6.94 9.79
C TRP A 862 21.42 -5.96 10.73
N VAL A 863 22.04 -5.61 11.87
CA VAL A 863 21.56 -4.57 12.78
C VAL A 863 21.34 -3.21 12.09
N ASN A 864 22.07 -2.95 11.00
CA ASN A 864 21.89 -1.73 10.18
C ASN A 864 20.64 -1.78 9.30
N LYS A 865 19.86 -2.86 9.34
CA LYS A 865 18.59 -3.05 8.64
C LYS A 865 17.45 -3.19 9.65
N PRO A 866 16.85 -2.08 10.13
CA PRO A 866 15.81 -2.09 11.18
C PRO A 866 14.57 -2.94 10.86
N LYS A 867 14.34 -3.28 9.58
CA LYS A 867 13.25 -4.18 9.16
C LYS A 867 13.40 -5.60 9.73
N PHE A 868 14.61 -6.05 10.07
CA PHE A 868 14.81 -7.31 10.79
C PHE A 868 14.24 -7.23 12.20
N HIS A 869 14.49 -6.14 12.94
CA HIS A 869 13.88 -5.90 14.24
C HIS A 869 12.35 -5.78 14.15
N MET A 870 11.82 -5.14 13.10
CA MET A 870 10.37 -5.04 12.90
C MET A 870 9.66 -6.39 12.78
N LEU A 871 10.34 -7.47 12.37
CA LEU A 871 9.73 -8.81 12.34
C LEU A 871 9.30 -9.29 13.72
N LEU A 872 10.02 -8.90 14.78
CA LEU A 872 9.68 -9.27 16.16
C LEU A 872 8.33 -8.70 16.61
N HIS A 873 7.79 -7.69 15.90
CA HIS A 873 6.48 -7.07 16.17
C HIS A 873 5.34 -7.63 15.29
N LEU A 874 5.64 -8.60 14.41
CA LEU A 874 4.65 -9.16 13.47
C LEU A 874 3.60 -10.01 14.20
N ALA A 875 4.01 -10.74 15.24
CA ALA A 875 3.11 -11.58 16.03
C ALA A 875 2.05 -10.73 16.75
N GLU A 876 2.44 -9.59 17.33
CA GLU A 876 1.53 -8.63 17.94
C GLU A 876 0.57 -8.05 16.91
N SER A 877 1.07 -7.67 15.73
CA SER A 877 0.24 -7.17 14.63
C SER A 877 -0.82 -8.21 14.23
N ILE A 878 -0.43 -9.48 14.09
CA ILE A 878 -1.36 -10.55 13.69
C ILE A 878 -2.37 -10.88 14.79
N ARG A 879 -1.96 -10.88 16.06
CA ARG A 879 -2.91 -11.05 17.17
C ARG A 879 -4.00 -9.97 17.14
N ARG A 880 -3.61 -8.73 16.85
CA ARG A 880 -4.52 -7.58 16.86
C ARG A 880 -5.42 -7.50 15.63
N PHE A 881 -4.90 -7.82 14.43
CA PHE A 881 -5.58 -7.56 13.16
C PHE A 881 -5.92 -8.82 12.35
N GLY A 882 -5.54 -10.01 12.81
CA GLY A 882 -5.68 -11.26 12.06
C GLY A 882 -4.52 -11.50 11.08
N PRO A 883 -4.66 -12.42 10.10
CA PRO A 883 -3.58 -12.78 9.20
C PRO A 883 -2.98 -11.57 8.46
N ALA A 884 -1.66 -11.59 8.20
CA ALA A 884 -0.95 -10.43 7.65
C ALA A 884 -1.41 -9.97 6.26
N SER A 885 -2.09 -10.85 5.51
CA SER A 885 -2.76 -10.49 4.26
C SER A 885 -3.84 -9.41 4.43
N LEU A 886 -4.41 -9.25 5.63
CA LEU A 886 -5.46 -8.26 5.90
C LEU A 886 -4.94 -6.82 5.99
N PHE A 887 -3.65 -6.64 6.25
CA PHE A 887 -3.00 -5.34 6.38
C PHE A 887 -1.82 -5.17 5.40
N ALA A 888 -1.83 -5.90 4.29
CA ALA A 888 -0.86 -5.73 3.21
C ALA A 888 -1.22 -4.53 2.30
N THR A 889 -0.21 -3.82 1.80
CA THR A 889 -0.42 -2.61 0.96
C THR A 889 -0.50 -2.87 -0.55
N GLU A 890 -0.32 -4.11 -1.01
CA GLU A 890 -0.30 -4.47 -2.45
C GLU A 890 -1.49 -3.90 -3.23
N LYS A 891 -2.70 -3.92 -2.64
CA LYS A 891 -3.92 -3.38 -3.26
C LYS A 891 -3.90 -1.87 -3.44
N PHE A 892 -3.33 -1.13 -2.48
CA PHE A 892 -3.25 0.32 -2.55
C PHE A 892 -2.15 0.76 -3.52
N GLU A 893 -1.00 0.09 -3.49
CA GLU A 893 0.10 0.36 -4.43
C GLU A 893 -0.27 0.06 -5.89
N SER A 894 -1.04 -0.99 -6.13
CA SER A 894 -1.57 -1.26 -7.47
C SER A 894 -2.65 -0.26 -7.89
N TYR A 895 -3.38 0.32 -6.93
CA TYR A 895 -4.33 1.41 -7.15
C TYR A 895 -3.65 2.76 -7.46
N ASN A 896 -2.42 2.99 -7.02
CA ASN A 896 -1.63 4.18 -7.42
C ASN A 896 -1.45 4.31 -8.95
N ALA A 897 -1.59 3.23 -9.71
CA ALA A 897 -1.65 3.29 -11.17
C ALA A 897 -2.89 4.05 -11.70
N VAL A 898 -4.02 3.97 -10.99
CA VAL A 898 -5.27 4.68 -11.33
C VAL A 898 -5.07 6.18 -11.15
N LEU A 899 -4.54 6.61 -10.00
CA LEU A 899 -4.22 8.02 -9.75
C LEU A 899 -3.23 8.56 -10.77
N ARG A 900 -2.18 7.80 -11.10
CA ARG A 900 -1.22 8.15 -12.16
C ARG A 900 -1.90 8.41 -13.49
N ASN A 901 -2.81 7.53 -13.89
CA ASN A 901 -3.54 7.67 -15.14
C ASN A 901 -4.37 8.97 -15.15
N VAL A 902 -5.06 9.28 -14.04
CA VAL A 902 -5.82 10.53 -13.88
C VAL A 902 -4.90 11.76 -13.94
N SER A 903 -3.77 11.72 -13.25
CA SER A 903 -2.80 12.83 -13.21
C SER A 903 -2.24 13.14 -14.60
N VAL A 904 -1.89 12.10 -15.37
CA VAL A 904 -1.39 12.23 -16.75
C VAL A 904 -2.41 12.94 -17.65
N HIS A 905 -3.71 12.67 -17.47
CA HIS A 905 -4.82 13.23 -18.26
C HIS A 905 -5.41 14.55 -17.69
N SER A 906 -4.86 15.07 -16.58
CA SER A 906 -5.24 16.36 -16.03
C SER A 906 -4.60 17.53 -16.80
N ASN A 907 -5.11 18.75 -16.62
CA ASN A 907 -4.47 19.95 -17.17
C ASN A 907 -3.20 20.38 -16.38
N ARG A 908 -2.95 19.72 -15.24
CA ARG A 908 -1.82 19.93 -14.31
C ARG A 908 -1.70 21.34 -13.70
N GLN A 909 -2.73 22.18 -13.81
CA GLN A 909 -2.77 23.52 -13.21
C GLN A 909 -3.14 23.47 -11.73
N SER A 910 -4.05 22.57 -11.35
CA SER A 910 -4.40 22.33 -9.96
C SER A 910 -4.52 20.81 -9.71
N PRO A 911 -3.38 20.07 -9.69
CA PRO A 911 -3.40 18.62 -9.75
C PRO A 911 -4.27 17.98 -8.65
N GLY A 912 -4.20 18.48 -7.41
CA GLY A 912 -5.05 17.99 -6.32
C GLY A 912 -6.55 18.15 -6.58
N LYS A 913 -6.96 19.33 -7.06
CA LYS A 913 -8.37 19.63 -7.41
C LYS A 913 -8.84 18.80 -8.59
N ASP A 914 -8.07 18.79 -9.68
CA ASP A 914 -8.44 18.11 -10.92
C ASP A 914 -8.56 16.60 -10.73
N ILE A 915 -7.63 15.99 -9.99
CA ILE A 915 -7.66 14.57 -9.65
C ILE A 915 -8.87 14.28 -8.75
N ALA A 916 -9.14 15.10 -7.73
CA ALA A 916 -10.30 14.92 -6.86
C ALA A 916 -11.63 14.99 -7.64
N ILE A 917 -11.76 15.91 -8.61
CA ILE A 917 -12.95 15.99 -9.47
C ILE A 917 -13.12 14.71 -10.29
N MET A 918 -12.04 14.12 -10.80
CA MET A 918 -12.11 12.86 -11.55
C MET A 918 -12.52 11.68 -10.66
N PHE A 919 -11.97 11.56 -9.45
CA PHE A 919 -12.40 10.53 -8.51
C PHE A 919 -13.84 10.73 -8.02
N ALA A 920 -14.30 11.98 -7.85
CA ALA A 920 -15.71 12.27 -7.59
C ALA A 920 -16.60 11.76 -8.75
N ASN A 921 -16.19 11.99 -10.00
CA ASN A 921 -16.89 11.43 -11.16
C ASN A 921 -16.93 9.90 -11.14
N TYR A 922 -15.83 9.23 -10.84
CA TYR A 922 -15.79 7.76 -10.76
C TYR A 922 -16.75 7.23 -9.70
N LYS A 923 -16.76 7.88 -8.53
CA LYS A 923 -17.63 7.49 -7.42
C LYS A 923 -19.11 7.67 -7.74
N VAL A 924 -19.49 8.79 -8.37
CA VAL A 924 -20.86 9.05 -8.84
C VAL A 924 -21.28 8.04 -9.90
N MET A 925 -20.43 7.79 -10.91
CA MET A 925 -20.73 6.82 -11.97
C MET A 925 -20.89 5.41 -11.40
N ARG A 926 -19.99 4.98 -10.50
CA ARG A 926 -20.07 3.71 -9.80
C ARG A 926 -21.38 3.59 -9.03
N HIS A 927 -21.72 4.59 -8.20
CA HIS A 927 -22.94 4.58 -7.39
C HIS A 927 -24.21 4.45 -8.24
N LEU A 928 -24.33 5.26 -9.29
CA LEU A 928 -25.50 5.26 -10.18
C LEU A 928 -25.64 3.96 -10.96
N THR A 929 -24.53 3.46 -11.54
CA THR A 929 -24.56 2.21 -12.31
C THR A 929 -24.78 0.99 -11.42
N CYS A 930 -24.42 1.04 -10.15
CA CYS A 930 -24.76 -0.01 -9.18
C CYS A 930 -26.21 0.07 -8.68
N GLY A 931 -26.98 1.09 -9.06
CA GLY A 931 -28.33 1.31 -8.51
C GLY A 931 -28.33 1.82 -7.07
N GLY A 932 -27.25 2.47 -6.64
CA GLY A 932 -27.15 3.06 -5.30
C GLY A 932 -28.21 4.12 -5.03
N LEU A 933 -28.73 4.14 -3.80
CA LEU A 933 -29.76 5.08 -3.38
C LEU A 933 -29.16 6.45 -3.00
N PHE A 934 -29.91 7.51 -3.21
CA PHE A 934 -29.56 8.88 -2.84
C PHE A 934 -30.82 9.71 -2.59
N PRO A 935 -30.75 10.83 -1.82
CA PRO A 935 -31.89 11.70 -1.59
C PRO A 935 -32.49 12.21 -2.90
N ASP A 936 -33.82 12.20 -3.01
CA ASP A 936 -34.52 12.61 -4.22
C ASP A 936 -34.29 14.12 -4.45
N PRO A 937 -33.86 14.53 -5.66
CA PRO A 937 -33.56 15.94 -5.94
C PRO A 937 -34.78 16.87 -5.81
N VAL A 938 -36.00 16.32 -5.83
CA VAL A 938 -37.26 17.07 -5.68
C VAL A 938 -37.78 17.02 -4.24
N ASP A 939 -37.63 15.88 -3.57
CA ASP A 939 -38.09 15.64 -2.21
C ASP A 939 -36.97 14.97 -1.40
N GLN A 940 -36.11 15.79 -0.79
CA GLN A 940 -34.92 15.30 -0.09
C GLN A 940 -35.23 14.37 1.10
N ALA A 941 -36.49 14.30 1.57
CA ALA A 941 -36.93 13.36 2.60
C ALA A 941 -37.13 11.93 2.06
N ARG A 942 -37.11 11.75 0.74
CA ARG A 942 -37.30 10.46 0.08
C ARG A 942 -36.02 10.01 -0.59
N TYR A 943 -35.68 8.73 -0.48
CA TYR A 943 -34.57 8.15 -1.23
C TYR A 943 -35.05 7.59 -2.57
N THR A 944 -34.26 7.79 -3.62
CA THR A 944 -34.48 7.27 -4.97
C THR A 944 -33.19 6.65 -5.49
N THR A 945 -33.30 5.86 -6.56
CA THR A 945 -32.16 5.34 -7.33
C THR A 945 -32.31 5.70 -8.81
N ALA A 946 -31.25 5.50 -9.59
CA ALA A 946 -31.31 5.61 -11.04
C ALA A 946 -32.38 4.68 -11.62
N ASN A 947 -32.94 5.04 -12.77
CA ASN A 947 -33.94 4.20 -13.44
C ASN A 947 -33.33 2.81 -13.76
N PRO A 948 -34.06 1.69 -13.61
CA PRO A 948 -33.53 0.34 -13.78
C PRO A 948 -32.65 0.10 -15.01
N ALA A 949 -32.90 0.74 -16.16
CA ALA A 949 -32.04 0.56 -17.34
C ALA A 949 -30.56 0.93 -17.09
N VAL A 950 -30.29 1.84 -16.15
CA VAL A 950 -28.93 2.22 -15.73
C VAL A 950 -28.28 1.13 -14.89
N SER A 951 -29.00 0.56 -13.92
CA SER A 951 -28.45 -0.47 -13.02
C SER A 951 -28.37 -1.85 -13.67
N THR A 952 -29.32 -2.19 -14.55
CA THR A 952 -29.28 -3.40 -15.39
C THR A 952 -28.01 -3.46 -16.23
N LEU A 953 -27.49 -2.31 -16.71
CA LEU A 953 -26.24 -2.25 -17.47
C LEU A 953 -25.07 -2.83 -16.68
N PHE A 954 -24.96 -2.53 -15.38
CA PHE A 954 -23.92 -3.10 -14.52
C PHE A 954 -24.26 -4.53 -14.11
N GLY A 955 -25.51 -4.81 -13.74
CA GLY A 955 -25.93 -6.11 -13.23
C GLY A 955 -25.82 -7.26 -14.24
N GLU A 956 -26.13 -7.00 -15.52
CA GLU A 956 -26.16 -8.03 -16.57
C GLU A 956 -24.85 -8.11 -17.38
N ASN A 957 -23.93 -7.14 -17.24
CA ASN A 957 -22.72 -7.07 -18.07
C ASN A 957 -21.43 -7.26 -17.27
N VAL A 958 -20.93 -8.50 -17.28
CA VAL A 958 -19.66 -8.87 -16.63
C VAL A 958 -18.46 -8.07 -17.17
N MET A 959 -18.47 -7.64 -18.43
CA MET A 959 -17.36 -6.84 -18.98
C MET A 959 -17.34 -5.43 -18.41
N ILE A 960 -18.51 -4.84 -18.15
CA ILE A 960 -18.62 -3.53 -17.49
C ILE A 960 -18.23 -3.63 -16.01
N GLN A 961 -18.62 -4.71 -15.34
CA GLN A 961 -18.14 -4.98 -13.97
C GLN A 961 -16.61 -5.05 -13.93
N LYS A 962 -16.01 -5.85 -14.82
CA LYS A 962 -14.55 -6.00 -14.91
C LYS A 962 -13.86 -4.69 -15.27
N SER A 963 -14.44 -3.86 -16.15
CA SER A 963 -13.84 -2.57 -16.51
C SER A 963 -13.88 -1.57 -15.33
N MET A 964 -14.80 -1.77 -14.39
CA MET A 964 -14.85 -1.06 -13.11
C MET A 964 -14.04 -1.76 -11.99
N ASP A 965 -13.15 -2.70 -12.33
CA ASP A 965 -12.38 -3.51 -11.38
C ASP A 965 -13.25 -4.29 -10.36
N PHE A 966 -14.48 -4.66 -10.75
CA PHE A 966 -15.40 -5.52 -9.99
C PHE A 966 -15.55 -6.90 -10.63
N ASN A 967 -15.51 -7.94 -9.81
CA ASN A 967 -15.71 -9.32 -10.24
C ASN A 967 -16.84 -9.97 -9.43
N SER A 968 -18.04 -10.02 -9.99
CA SER A 968 -19.20 -10.68 -9.36
C SER A 968 -19.00 -12.18 -9.11
N GLN A 969 -18.08 -12.84 -9.82
CA GLN A 969 -17.84 -14.27 -9.63
C GLN A 969 -17.16 -14.57 -8.28
N THR A 970 -16.57 -13.56 -7.63
CA THR A 970 -15.94 -13.72 -6.31
C THR A 970 -16.89 -13.40 -5.16
N THR A 971 -18.09 -12.87 -5.40
CA THR A 971 -19.01 -12.38 -4.35
C THR A 971 -20.00 -13.42 -3.83
N GLY A 972 -20.12 -14.57 -4.51
CA GLY A 972 -20.95 -15.68 -4.04
C GLY A 972 -20.32 -16.40 -2.84
N HIS A 973 -21.04 -16.51 -1.73
CA HIS A 973 -20.74 -17.48 -0.68
C HIS A 973 -20.67 -18.88 -1.28
N GLY A 974 -19.47 -19.40 -1.54
CA GLY A 974 -19.15 -20.83 -1.78
C GLY A 974 -19.87 -21.57 -2.92
N GLU A 975 -21.18 -21.49 -3.05
CA GLU A 975 -22.04 -22.39 -3.81
C GLU A 975 -22.12 -22.05 -5.30
N SER A 976 -22.17 -20.77 -5.68
CA SER A 976 -22.21 -20.39 -7.11
C SER A 976 -20.85 -20.63 -7.81
N ALA A 977 -19.73 -20.35 -7.12
CA ALA A 977 -18.39 -20.66 -7.62
C ALA A 977 -18.07 -22.17 -7.60
N ALA A 978 -18.60 -22.93 -6.63
CA ALA A 978 -18.48 -24.39 -6.57
C ALA A 978 -19.21 -25.08 -7.73
N SER A 979 -20.20 -24.44 -8.38
CA SER A 979 -20.85 -25.01 -9.57
C SER A 979 -19.96 -24.99 -10.83
N ALA A 980 -18.89 -24.18 -10.85
CA ALA A 980 -17.99 -24.02 -12.00
C ALA A 980 -16.75 -24.94 -11.97
N PHE A 981 -16.47 -25.60 -10.84
CA PHE A 981 -15.31 -26.48 -10.66
C PHE A 981 -15.72 -27.77 -9.94
N PRO A 982 -15.04 -28.90 -10.17
CA PRO A 982 -13.94 -29.10 -11.12
C PRO A 982 -14.44 -29.07 -12.58
N ARG A 983 -13.62 -28.53 -13.49
CA ARG A 983 -13.92 -28.54 -14.94
C ARG A 983 -12.70 -28.97 -15.77
N ALA A 984 -12.94 -29.73 -16.84
CA ALA A 984 -11.89 -30.07 -17.80
C ALA A 984 -11.35 -28.81 -18.51
N ILE A 985 -10.04 -28.75 -18.71
CA ILE A 985 -9.41 -27.67 -19.48
C ILE A 985 -9.75 -27.86 -20.96
N LYS A 986 -10.15 -26.77 -21.63
CA LYS A 986 -10.46 -26.74 -23.06
C LYS A 986 -9.19 -26.65 -23.92
N VAL A 987 -8.31 -27.66 -23.85
CA VAL A 987 -7.10 -27.77 -24.67
C VAL A 987 -7.08 -29.13 -25.38
N LYS A 988 -6.55 -29.20 -26.61
CA LYS A 988 -6.40 -30.48 -27.33
C LYS A 988 -5.29 -31.31 -26.67
N LEU A 989 -5.60 -32.56 -26.34
CA LEU A 989 -4.61 -33.53 -25.85
C LEU A 989 -3.65 -33.89 -26.99
N ALA A 990 -2.34 -33.75 -26.76
CA ALA A 990 -1.32 -34.10 -27.74
C ALA A 990 -1.33 -35.61 -28.04
N ALA A 991 -1.05 -36.00 -29.28
CA ALA A 991 -1.09 -37.40 -29.70
C ALA A 991 -0.16 -38.30 -28.87
N LYS A 992 1.02 -37.78 -28.50
CA LYS A 992 2.02 -38.47 -27.66
C LYS A 992 1.57 -38.74 -26.22
N ASP A 993 0.56 -38.02 -25.73
CA ASP A 993 0.06 -38.12 -24.35
C ASP A 993 -1.21 -38.98 -24.23
N LYS A 994 -1.74 -39.47 -25.35
CA LYS A 994 -2.90 -40.38 -25.37
C LYS A 994 -2.49 -41.74 -24.84
N VAL A 995 -3.27 -42.26 -23.89
CA VAL A 995 -3.08 -43.60 -23.31
C VAL A 995 -4.38 -44.40 -23.38
N GLU A 996 -4.25 -45.72 -23.40
CA GLU A 996 -5.40 -46.62 -23.25
C GLU A 996 -5.98 -46.51 -21.83
N VAL A 997 -7.27 -46.82 -21.70
CA VAL A 997 -7.96 -46.80 -20.40
C VAL A 997 -7.36 -47.87 -19.49
N PRO A 998 -6.90 -47.53 -18.27
CA PRO A 998 -6.42 -48.53 -17.32
C PRO A 998 -7.51 -49.57 -16.98
N ALA A 999 -7.18 -50.86 -17.10
CA ALA A 999 -8.15 -51.95 -16.88
C ALA A 999 -8.80 -51.90 -15.48
N SER A 1000 -8.04 -51.53 -14.45
CA SER A 1000 -8.53 -51.37 -13.08
C SER A 1000 -9.54 -50.22 -12.95
N LEU A 1001 -9.31 -49.10 -13.65
CA LEU A 1001 -10.23 -47.97 -13.69
C LEU A 1001 -11.51 -48.33 -14.48
N GLN A 1002 -11.36 -49.02 -15.61
CA GLN A 1002 -12.49 -49.48 -16.43
C GLN A 1002 -13.39 -50.46 -15.68
N ALA A 1003 -12.81 -51.38 -14.90
CA ALA A 1003 -13.54 -52.30 -14.05
C ALA A 1003 -14.29 -51.56 -12.92
N HIS A 1004 -13.62 -50.61 -12.26
CA HIS A 1004 -14.22 -49.81 -11.18
C HIS A 1004 -15.37 -48.91 -11.66
N LEU A 1005 -15.24 -48.34 -12.87
CA LEU A 1005 -16.23 -47.45 -13.47
C LEU A 1005 -17.07 -48.16 -14.55
N SER A 1006 -17.42 -49.41 -14.30
CA SER A 1006 -18.24 -50.21 -15.22
C SER A 1006 -19.57 -49.49 -15.56
N GLY A 1007 -19.85 -49.39 -16.86
CA GLY A 1007 -21.03 -48.67 -17.37
C GLY A 1007 -20.87 -47.15 -17.54
N LYS A 1008 -19.69 -46.57 -17.31
CA LYS A 1008 -19.37 -45.16 -17.67
C LYS A 1008 -18.50 -45.09 -18.94
N LYS A 1009 -18.70 -44.07 -19.77
CA LYS A 1009 -17.77 -43.75 -20.88
C LYS A 1009 -16.62 -42.90 -20.35
N LEU A 1010 -15.38 -43.33 -20.61
CA LEU A 1010 -14.17 -42.70 -20.10
C LEU A 1010 -13.47 -41.91 -21.22
N TYR A 1011 -13.15 -40.64 -20.95
CA TYR A 1011 -12.48 -39.74 -21.87
C TYR A 1011 -11.23 -39.17 -21.19
N GLN A 1012 -10.06 -39.36 -21.79
CA GLN A 1012 -8.84 -38.76 -21.25
C GLN A 1012 -8.88 -37.23 -21.47
N VAL A 1013 -8.55 -36.47 -20.43
CA VAL A 1013 -8.49 -35.00 -20.47
C VAL A 1013 -7.06 -34.51 -20.20
N PRO A 1014 -6.61 -33.39 -20.80
CA PRO A 1014 -5.26 -32.87 -20.60
C PRO A 1014 -5.02 -32.32 -19.19
N GLY A 1015 -6.10 -31.96 -18.49
CA GLY A 1015 -6.07 -31.46 -17.14
C GLY A 1015 -7.45 -31.05 -16.65
N VAL A 1016 -7.54 -30.83 -15.35
CA VAL A 1016 -8.77 -30.39 -14.67
C VAL A 1016 -8.45 -29.17 -13.83
N GLN A 1017 -9.23 -28.10 -14.02
CA GLN A 1017 -9.19 -26.94 -13.15
C GLN A 1017 -9.97 -27.26 -11.87
N LEU A 1018 -9.27 -27.33 -10.74
CA LEU A 1018 -9.82 -27.64 -9.42
C LEU A 1018 -10.52 -26.42 -8.81
N ASP A 1019 -9.93 -25.24 -9.01
CA ASP A 1019 -10.43 -23.96 -8.52
C ASP A 1019 -9.93 -22.82 -9.43
N ALA A 1020 -10.19 -21.57 -9.06
CA ALA A 1020 -9.81 -20.39 -9.84
C ALA A 1020 -8.29 -20.28 -10.11
N HIS A 1021 -7.44 -20.88 -9.29
CA HIS A 1021 -5.98 -20.75 -9.32
C HIS A 1021 -5.24 -22.07 -9.59
N ARG A 1022 -5.87 -23.21 -9.30
CA ARG A 1022 -5.22 -24.53 -9.36
C ARG A 1022 -5.75 -25.37 -10.49
N VAL A 1023 -4.80 -25.93 -11.22
CA VAL A 1023 -5.05 -26.80 -12.36
C VAL A 1023 -4.20 -28.04 -12.19
N LEU A 1024 -4.83 -29.21 -12.18
CA LEU A 1024 -4.16 -30.50 -12.20
C LEU A 1024 -3.86 -30.92 -13.64
N LYS A 1025 -2.62 -31.32 -13.90
CA LYS A 1025 -2.13 -31.83 -15.17
C LYS A 1025 -1.19 -33.01 -14.95
N LYS A 1026 -0.93 -33.78 -16.00
CA LYS A 1026 0.10 -34.82 -16.04
C LYS A 1026 1.45 -34.26 -15.55
N GLY A 1027 2.15 -35.03 -14.72
CA GLY A 1027 3.46 -34.70 -14.15
C GLY A 1027 3.42 -33.84 -12.89
N GLN A 1028 2.26 -33.35 -12.47
CA GLN A 1028 2.13 -32.60 -11.22
C GLN A 1028 1.96 -33.52 -10.02
N PHE A 1029 2.39 -33.04 -8.86
CA PHE A 1029 2.27 -33.77 -7.60
C PHE A 1029 1.05 -33.29 -6.80
N MET A 1030 0.45 -34.21 -6.04
CA MET A 1030 -0.72 -33.96 -5.22
C MET A 1030 -0.69 -34.78 -3.92
N LEU A 1031 -1.40 -34.28 -2.89
CA LEU A 1031 -1.76 -35.01 -1.69
C LEU A 1031 -3.14 -35.63 -1.86
N VAL A 1032 -3.26 -36.89 -1.48
CA VAL A 1032 -4.49 -37.69 -1.60
C VAL A 1032 -4.84 -38.25 -0.25
N GLY A 1033 -6.11 -38.13 0.15
CA GLY A 1033 -6.64 -38.73 1.38
C GLY A 1033 -8.04 -39.29 1.18
N ARG A 1034 -8.33 -40.44 1.81
CA ARG A 1034 -9.66 -41.05 1.78
C ARG A 1034 -10.60 -40.30 2.73
N ARG A 1035 -11.87 -40.16 2.35
CA ARG A 1035 -12.89 -39.45 3.16
C ARG A 1035 -13.09 -40.04 4.57
N ASP A 1036 -12.72 -41.30 4.79
CA ASP A 1036 -13.04 -42.03 6.02
C ASP A 1036 -11.83 -42.29 6.95
N ASP A 1037 -10.60 -41.95 6.53
CA ASP A 1037 -9.36 -42.16 7.32
C ASP A 1037 -8.57 -40.86 7.47
N SER A 1038 -8.73 -40.17 8.59
CA SER A 1038 -8.01 -38.92 8.92
C SER A 1038 -6.49 -39.08 9.11
N GLY A 1039 -5.93 -40.29 8.93
CA GLY A 1039 -4.51 -40.60 9.14
C GLY A 1039 -3.68 -40.98 7.90
N ASN A 1040 -4.28 -41.42 6.79
CA ASN A 1040 -3.55 -41.96 5.63
C ASN A 1040 -3.51 -40.99 4.43
N ILE A 1041 -2.71 -39.93 4.56
CA ILE A 1041 -2.44 -38.99 3.45
C ILE A 1041 -1.19 -39.43 2.69
N SER A 1042 -1.36 -39.76 1.40
CA SER A 1042 -0.28 -40.17 0.50
C SER A 1042 0.07 -39.06 -0.50
N ALA A 1043 1.33 -39.02 -0.95
CA ALA A 1043 1.76 -38.16 -2.06
C ALA A 1043 1.68 -38.95 -3.38
N GLY A 1044 1.32 -38.26 -4.47
CA GLY A 1044 1.17 -38.88 -5.78
C GLY A 1044 1.57 -37.96 -6.93
N CYS A 1045 2.20 -38.51 -7.97
CA CYS A 1045 2.49 -37.82 -9.22
C CYS A 1045 1.49 -38.25 -10.30
N ILE A 1046 0.79 -37.29 -10.91
CA ILE A 1046 -0.30 -37.53 -11.86
C ILE A 1046 0.25 -38.11 -13.16
N GLU A 1047 -0.21 -39.29 -13.56
CA GLU A 1047 0.12 -39.87 -14.87
C GLU A 1047 -0.85 -39.37 -15.96
N HIS A 1048 -2.14 -39.37 -15.67
CA HIS A 1048 -3.20 -38.94 -16.58
C HIS A 1048 -4.52 -38.75 -15.83
N ILE A 1049 -5.44 -37.97 -16.42
CA ILE A 1049 -6.72 -37.62 -15.83
C ILE A 1049 -7.84 -38.06 -16.78
N TRP A 1050 -8.92 -38.62 -16.20
CA TRP A 1050 -10.04 -39.17 -16.93
C TRP A 1050 -11.36 -38.50 -16.52
N GLU A 1051 -12.17 -38.19 -17.51
CA GLU A 1051 -13.55 -37.77 -17.36
C GLU A 1051 -14.47 -38.99 -17.59
N ALA A 1052 -15.25 -39.33 -16.57
CA ALA A 1052 -16.19 -40.45 -16.60
C ALA A 1052 -17.63 -39.95 -16.71
N ARG A 1053 -18.29 -40.29 -17.82
CA ARG A 1053 -19.66 -39.86 -18.14
C ARG A 1053 -20.68 -40.99 -17.99
N ARG A 1054 -21.80 -40.71 -17.32
CA ARG A 1054 -23.01 -41.54 -17.32
C ARG A 1054 -24.24 -40.65 -17.39
N ARG A 1055 -24.96 -40.68 -18.53
CA ARG A 1055 -26.07 -39.75 -18.81
C ARG A 1055 -25.59 -38.28 -18.66
N SER A 1056 -26.21 -37.49 -17.79
CA SER A 1056 -25.83 -36.09 -17.48
C SER A 1056 -24.77 -35.96 -16.38
N GLN A 1057 -24.37 -37.05 -15.70
CA GLN A 1057 -23.36 -36.98 -14.63
C GLN A 1057 -21.95 -37.09 -15.20
N ILE A 1058 -21.11 -36.13 -14.83
CA ILE A 1058 -19.68 -36.06 -15.14
C ILE A 1058 -18.91 -36.16 -13.82
N THR A 1059 -17.94 -37.07 -13.76
CA THR A 1059 -17.03 -37.21 -12.62
C THR A 1059 -15.58 -37.27 -13.13
N TYR A 1060 -14.65 -36.69 -12.39
CA TYR A 1060 -13.23 -36.68 -12.75
C TYR A 1060 -12.42 -37.63 -11.87
N TRP A 1061 -11.50 -38.35 -12.49
CA TRP A 1061 -10.67 -39.39 -11.86
C TRP A 1061 -9.21 -39.16 -12.22
N VAL A 1062 -8.34 -39.23 -11.23
CA VAL A 1062 -6.90 -38.98 -11.39
C VAL A 1062 -6.16 -40.29 -11.20
N CYS A 1063 -5.40 -40.71 -12.20
CA CYS A 1063 -4.47 -41.84 -12.10
C CYS A 1063 -3.07 -41.32 -11.79
N TYR A 1064 -2.40 -41.92 -10.81
CA TYR A 1064 -1.14 -41.42 -10.30
C TYR A 1064 -0.20 -42.54 -9.84
N THR A 1065 1.11 -42.25 -9.87
CA THR A 1065 2.12 -43.06 -9.19
C THR A 1065 2.23 -42.57 -7.74
N GLU A 1066 2.16 -43.48 -6.78
CA GLU A 1066 2.32 -43.16 -5.35
C GLU A 1066 3.79 -42.91 -4.98
N PHE A 1067 4.00 -42.00 -4.02
CA PHE A 1067 5.31 -41.66 -3.47
C PHE A 1067 5.30 -41.84 -1.95
N ASP A 1068 6.36 -42.47 -1.44
CA ASP A 1068 6.55 -42.66 0.00
C ASP A 1068 7.14 -41.40 0.64
N LYS A 1069 6.68 -41.10 1.85
CA LYS A 1069 7.22 -40.01 2.68
C LYS A 1069 8.54 -40.47 3.30
N ALA A 1070 9.66 -39.88 2.87
CA ALA A 1070 11.00 -40.21 3.35
C ALA A 1070 11.48 -39.22 4.44
N GLY A 1071 12.77 -39.24 4.79
CA GLY A 1071 13.41 -38.36 5.79
C GLY A 1071 13.42 -36.86 5.41
N ILE A 1072 14.08 -36.06 6.22
CA ILE A 1072 14.41 -34.66 5.88
C ILE A 1072 15.76 -34.66 5.18
N ASP A 1073 15.89 -33.93 4.07
CA ASP A 1073 17.16 -33.74 3.38
C ASP A 1073 18.03 -32.75 4.17
N ASP A 1074 19.30 -33.11 4.44
CA ASP A 1074 20.19 -32.28 5.26
C ASP A 1074 20.60 -30.96 4.58
N PHE A 1075 20.67 -30.96 3.24
CA PHE A 1075 21.10 -29.78 2.48
C PHE A 1075 19.98 -28.75 2.35
N TYR A 1076 18.81 -29.20 1.88
CA TYR A 1076 17.63 -28.39 1.67
C TYR A 1076 16.78 -28.22 2.93
N GLN A 1077 16.95 -29.02 3.99
CA GLN A 1077 16.11 -28.97 5.19
C GLN A 1077 14.61 -29.08 4.86
N MET A 1078 14.29 -29.91 3.86
CA MET A 1078 12.96 -30.15 3.30
C MET A 1078 12.63 -31.64 3.28
N ARG A 1079 11.33 -31.97 3.26
CA ARG A 1079 10.86 -33.35 3.24
C ARG A 1079 11.21 -34.03 1.91
N MET A 1080 11.87 -35.18 1.96
CA MET A 1080 12.10 -36.02 0.79
C MET A 1080 10.88 -36.90 0.50
N ILE A 1081 10.70 -37.22 -0.78
CA ILE A 1081 9.76 -38.25 -1.24
C ILE A 1081 10.45 -39.18 -2.23
N THR A 1082 10.10 -40.46 -2.17
CA THR A 1082 10.67 -41.48 -3.05
C THR A 1082 9.59 -42.13 -3.88
N ARG A 1083 9.87 -42.30 -5.18
CA ARG A 1083 8.92 -42.89 -6.13
C ARG A 1083 8.70 -44.37 -5.83
N THR A 1084 7.44 -44.80 -5.73
CA THR A 1084 7.09 -46.23 -5.62
C THR A 1084 6.75 -46.82 -7.00
N SER A 1085 6.63 -48.15 -7.09
CA SER A 1085 6.07 -48.83 -8.26
C SER A 1085 4.54 -48.90 -8.26
N VAL A 1086 3.89 -48.39 -7.19
CA VAL A 1086 2.46 -48.53 -6.97
C VAL A 1086 1.71 -47.48 -7.78
N LYS A 1087 0.82 -47.94 -8.67
CA LYS A 1087 -0.09 -47.08 -9.45
C LYS A 1087 -1.50 -47.18 -8.89
N LYS A 1088 -2.11 -46.03 -8.62
CA LYS A 1088 -3.46 -45.92 -8.06
C LYS A 1088 -4.32 -44.96 -8.88
N PHE A 1089 -5.62 -44.97 -8.61
CA PHE A 1089 -6.54 -43.95 -9.08
C PHE A 1089 -7.42 -43.48 -7.93
N VAL A 1090 -7.82 -42.21 -7.96
CA VAL A 1090 -8.74 -41.62 -6.99
C VAL A 1090 -9.75 -40.70 -7.65
N HIS A 1091 -10.87 -40.50 -6.97
CA HIS A 1091 -11.84 -39.50 -7.37
C HIS A 1091 -11.25 -38.10 -7.13
N ILE A 1092 -11.56 -37.13 -7.99
CA ILE A 1092 -11.02 -35.76 -7.89
C ILE A 1092 -11.31 -35.10 -6.52
N GLY A 1093 -12.43 -35.45 -5.89
CA GLY A 1093 -12.81 -34.95 -4.56
C GLY A 1093 -12.02 -35.56 -3.38
N GLU A 1094 -11.12 -36.51 -3.64
CA GLU A 1094 -10.16 -37.06 -2.66
C GLU A 1094 -8.76 -36.43 -2.80
N VAL A 1095 -8.58 -35.55 -3.80
CA VAL A 1095 -7.36 -34.74 -3.94
C VAL A 1095 -7.45 -33.58 -2.95
N LEU A 1096 -6.58 -33.61 -1.94
CA LEU A 1096 -6.60 -32.63 -0.85
C LEU A 1096 -5.87 -31.33 -1.24
N ALA A 1097 -4.71 -31.45 -1.89
CA ALA A 1097 -3.93 -30.32 -2.35
C ALA A 1097 -2.99 -30.69 -3.51
N SER A 1098 -2.67 -29.72 -4.36
CA SER A 1098 -1.48 -29.78 -5.22
C SER A 1098 -0.23 -29.50 -4.38
N MET A 1099 0.92 -30.05 -4.76
CA MET A 1099 2.21 -29.83 -4.09
C MET A 1099 3.28 -29.46 -5.13
N ASN A 1100 4.17 -28.55 -4.76
CA ASN A 1100 5.39 -28.31 -5.52
C ASN A 1100 6.50 -29.27 -5.08
N VAL A 1101 7.08 -29.98 -6.04
CA VAL A 1101 8.17 -30.95 -5.83
C VAL A 1101 9.27 -30.61 -6.80
N GLN A 1102 10.51 -30.57 -6.30
CA GLN A 1102 11.72 -30.33 -7.07
C GLN A 1102 12.60 -31.58 -7.08
N HIS A 1103 13.35 -31.77 -8.16
CA HIS A 1103 14.42 -32.75 -8.19
C HIS A 1103 15.54 -32.32 -7.24
N ASN A 1104 16.11 -33.27 -6.48
CA ASN A 1104 17.25 -33.02 -5.60
C ASN A 1104 18.55 -32.88 -6.43
N CYS A 1105 18.71 -31.72 -7.07
CA CYS A 1105 19.83 -31.45 -7.97
C CYS A 1105 21.19 -31.42 -7.26
N HIS A 1106 21.20 -31.07 -5.96
CA HIS A 1106 22.40 -31.09 -5.13
C HIS A 1106 22.92 -32.51 -4.94
N LEU A 1107 22.08 -33.41 -4.42
CA LEU A 1107 22.42 -34.83 -4.24
C LEU A 1107 22.74 -35.50 -5.58
N GLY A 1108 21.98 -35.20 -6.63
CA GLY A 1108 22.18 -35.75 -7.97
C GLY A 1108 23.38 -35.16 -8.73
N GLY A 1109 24.04 -34.11 -8.22
CA GLY A 1109 25.16 -33.45 -8.90
C GLY A 1109 24.85 -32.96 -10.32
N CYS A 1110 23.65 -32.42 -10.54
CA CYS A 1110 23.13 -32.14 -11.89
C CYS A 1110 23.81 -30.91 -12.53
N PRO A 1111 24.48 -31.04 -13.70
CA PRO A 1111 25.14 -29.92 -14.35
C PRO A 1111 24.15 -29.02 -15.10
N VAL A 1112 24.51 -27.74 -15.25
CA VAL A 1112 23.85 -26.83 -16.20
C VAL A 1112 24.55 -26.97 -17.55
N THR A 1113 23.80 -27.35 -18.59
CA THR A 1113 24.28 -27.56 -19.96
C THR A 1113 23.62 -26.57 -20.91
N TYR A 1114 24.34 -26.15 -21.96
CA TYR A 1114 23.82 -25.28 -23.02
C TYR A 1114 23.21 -26.14 -24.13
N THR A 1115 22.10 -26.81 -23.82
CA THR A 1115 21.45 -27.79 -24.71
C THR A 1115 19.95 -27.52 -24.88
N GLY A 1116 19.41 -26.49 -24.22
CA GLY A 1116 17.99 -26.20 -24.31
C GLY A 1116 17.65 -25.34 -25.53
N ILE A 1117 16.60 -25.71 -26.26
CA ILE A 1117 16.09 -24.92 -27.39
C ILE A 1117 15.40 -23.66 -26.85
N VAL A 1118 15.78 -22.47 -27.32
CA VAL A 1118 15.05 -21.22 -27.02
C VAL A 1118 13.90 -21.09 -27.99
N ARG A 1119 12.71 -20.73 -27.50
CA ARG A 1119 11.65 -20.21 -28.38
C ARG A 1119 11.62 -18.69 -28.34
N ILE A 1120 11.91 -18.05 -29.46
CA ILE A 1120 11.82 -16.59 -29.66
C ILE A 1120 10.65 -16.36 -30.61
N GLU A 1121 9.74 -15.45 -30.26
CA GLU A 1121 8.58 -15.11 -31.11
C GLU A 1121 7.70 -16.31 -31.53
N ARG A 1122 7.67 -17.37 -30.69
CA ARG A 1122 6.98 -18.66 -30.90
C ARG A 1122 7.66 -19.62 -31.89
N GLU A 1123 8.84 -19.28 -32.40
CA GLU A 1123 9.67 -20.13 -33.25
C GLU A 1123 10.86 -20.70 -32.47
N GLU A 1124 11.35 -21.87 -32.87
CA GLU A 1124 12.55 -22.47 -32.29
C GLU A 1124 13.79 -21.75 -32.84
N SER A 1125 14.59 -21.19 -31.94
CA SER A 1125 15.85 -20.53 -32.27
C SER A 1125 16.99 -21.56 -32.34
N GLU A 1126 18.01 -21.23 -33.15
CA GLU A 1126 19.27 -21.97 -33.22
C GLU A 1126 20.17 -21.74 -31.98
N GLU A 1127 19.84 -20.75 -31.14
CA GLU A 1127 20.56 -20.47 -29.90
C GLU A 1127 20.22 -21.49 -28.80
N ASN A 1128 21.26 -22.16 -28.28
CA ASN A 1128 21.15 -23.01 -27.11
C ASN A 1128 21.15 -22.19 -25.82
N ASN A 1129 20.15 -22.42 -24.96
CA ASN A 1129 20.11 -21.87 -23.61
C ASN A 1129 20.69 -22.82 -22.57
N ALA A 1130 21.15 -22.23 -21.46
CA ALA A 1130 21.52 -22.94 -20.26
C ALA A 1130 20.29 -23.60 -19.62
N THR A 1131 20.33 -24.90 -19.35
CA THR A 1131 19.29 -25.63 -18.60
C THR A 1131 19.93 -26.73 -17.74
N VAL A 1132 19.27 -27.16 -16.67
CA VAL A 1132 19.79 -28.26 -15.84
C VAL A 1132 19.50 -29.59 -16.53
N SER A 1133 20.54 -30.42 -16.67
CA SER A 1133 20.43 -31.81 -17.11
C SER A 1133 20.39 -32.74 -15.89
N HIS A 1134 19.22 -33.26 -15.53
CA HIS A 1134 19.07 -34.15 -14.38
C HIS A 1134 19.76 -35.51 -14.63
N ARG A 1135 20.53 -36.00 -13.66
CA ARG A 1135 21.25 -37.29 -13.75
C ARG A 1135 20.40 -38.50 -13.34
N ASP A 1136 19.34 -38.28 -12.59
CA ASP A 1136 18.39 -39.30 -12.16
C ASP A 1136 16.95 -38.77 -12.15
N SER A 1137 16.00 -39.67 -11.93
CA SER A 1137 14.58 -39.36 -11.76
C SER A 1137 14.00 -40.00 -10.50
N LEU A 1138 14.81 -40.11 -9.44
CA LEU A 1138 14.49 -40.88 -8.23
C LEU A 1138 14.39 -39.99 -6.98
N ASN A 1139 15.24 -38.96 -6.87
CA ASN A 1139 15.37 -38.17 -5.67
C ASN A 1139 14.61 -36.84 -5.78
N PHE A 1140 13.59 -36.68 -4.92
CA PHE A 1140 12.74 -35.50 -4.93
C PHE A 1140 12.57 -34.91 -3.53
N VAL A 1141 12.46 -33.58 -3.49
CA VAL A 1141 12.20 -32.81 -2.27
C VAL A 1141 10.95 -31.98 -2.45
N VAL A 1142 10.13 -31.95 -1.40
CA VAL A 1142 8.88 -31.20 -1.35
C VAL A 1142 9.22 -29.76 -0.97
N ASN A 1143 8.85 -28.81 -1.83
CA ASN A 1143 9.17 -27.41 -1.62
C ASN A 1143 8.33 -26.83 -0.49
N SER A 1144 8.91 -26.76 0.71
CA SER A 1144 8.23 -26.23 1.89
C SER A 1144 8.03 -24.72 1.85
N ALA A 1145 8.59 -24.01 0.87
CA ALA A 1145 8.49 -22.56 0.71
C ALA A 1145 7.23 -22.13 -0.06
N GLU A 1146 6.40 -23.07 -0.52
CA GLU A 1146 5.16 -22.81 -1.26
C GLU A 1146 4.25 -21.82 -0.49
N LEU A 1147 4.05 -20.62 -1.05
CA LEU A 1147 3.23 -19.56 -0.44
C LEU A 1147 1.72 -19.83 -0.55
N PRO A 1148 1.20 -20.40 -1.66
CA PRO A 1148 -0.15 -20.94 -1.70
C PRO A 1148 -0.34 -22.18 -0.81
N GLY A 1149 0.71 -22.63 -0.12
CA GLY A 1149 0.77 -23.88 0.61
C GLY A 1149 -0.30 -23.91 1.70
N SER A 1150 -1.21 -24.87 1.57
CA SER A 1150 -2.19 -25.14 2.62
C SER A 1150 -1.46 -25.45 3.94
N ALA A 1151 -2.02 -25.03 5.08
CA ALA A 1151 -1.51 -25.44 6.40
C ALA A 1151 -1.33 -26.96 6.49
N MET A 1152 -2.17 -27.71 5.76
CA MET A 1152 -2.08 -29.15 5.57
C MET A 1152 -0.78 -29.60 4.88
N LEU A 1153 -0.26 -28.91 3.87
CA LEU A 1153 1.04 -29.29 3.25
C LEU A 1153 2.18 -29.17 4.26
N ARG A 1154 2.18 -28.11 5.09
CA ARG A 1154 3.19 -27.95 6.15
C ARG A 1154 3.08 -29.02 7.22
N GLN A 1155 1.86 -29.32 7.66
CA GLN A 1155 1.58 -30.40 8.61
C GLN A 1155 2.01 -31.77 8.05
N TRP A 1156 1.70 -32.05 6.78
CA TRP A 1156 2.10 -33.29 6.13
C TRP A 1156 3.62 -33.37 5.91
N ALA A 1157 4.27 -32.28 5.49
CA ALA A 1157 5.72 -32.22 5.35
C ALA A 1157 6.42 -32.45 6.69
N ALA A 1158 5.82 -32.00 7.80
CA ALA A 1158 6.26 -32.23 9.17
C ALA A 1158 7.78 -32.00 9.33
N VAL A 1159 8.27 -30.85 8.86
CA VAL A 1159 9.69 -30.48 9.03
C VAL A 1159 9.91 -30.19 10.51
N PRO A 1160 10.84 -30.88 11.20
CA PRO A 1160 11.05 -30.70 12.63
C PRO A 1160 11.41 -29.26 13.01
N ARG A 1161 10.92 -28.84 14.17
CA ARG A 1161 11.44 -27.65 14.85
C ARG A 1161 12.82 -28.03 15.41
N GLY A 1162 13.88 -27.44 14.88
CA GLY A 1162 15.21 -27.57 15.47
C GLY A 1162 15.30 -26.76 16.76
N GLU A 1163 16.15 -27.17 17.70
CA GLU A 1163 16.45 -26.41 18.91
C GLU A 1163 17.59 -25.40 18.64
N ASN A 1164 17.45 -24.18 19.16
CA ASN A 1164 18.47 -23.13 19.06
C ASN A 1164 18.85 -22.73 20.50
N ASN A 1165 19.87 -23.40 21.07
CA ASN A 1165 20.04 -23.36 22.53
C ASN A 1165 21.12 -22.36 23.02
N ASP A 1166 21.95 -21.81 22.13
CA ASP A 1166 22.98 -20.84 22.55
C ASP A 1166 22.88 -19.52 21.78
N LEU A 1167 22.07 -18.60 22.33
CA LEU A 1167 21.88 -17.26 21.78
C LEU A 1167 23.11 -16.37 22.02
N ILE A 1168 23.78 -16.50 23.17
CA ILE A 1168 24.92 -15.64 23.50
C ILE A 1168 26.10 -15.95 22.60
N HIS A 1169 26.46 -17.22 22.44
CA HIS A 1169 27.50 -17.63 21.50
C HIS A 1169 27.18 -17.15 20.07
N MET A 1170 25.91 -17.27 19.63
CA MET A 1170 25.49 -16.75 18.33
C MET A 1170 25.76 -15.25 18.16
N LEU A 1171 25.49 -14.44 19.20
CA LEU A 1171 25.77 -13.00 19.16
C LEU A 1171 27.27 -12.69 19.07
N HIS A 1172 28.09 -13.41 19.84
CA HIS A 1172 29.55 -13.26 19.83
C HIS A 1172 30.14 -13.65 18.47
N GLU A 1173 29.76 -14.80 17.92
CA GLU A 1173 30.21 -15.27 16.61
C GLU A 1173 29.80 -14.29 15.50
N GLY A 1174 28.54 -13.86 15.49
CA GLY A 1174 28.03 -12.89 14.52
C GLY A 1174 28.75 -11.54 14.59
N LEU A 1175 29.07 -11.10 15.80
CA LEU A 1175 29.83 -9.87 16.03
C LEU A 1175 31.29 -10.02 15.58
N ALA A 1176 31.95 -11.14 15.88
CA ALA A 1176 33.32 -11.43 15.44
C ALA A 1176 33.42 -11.42 13.90
N ARG A 1177 32.51 -12.10 13.19
CA ARG A 1177 32.45 -12.09 11.72
C ARG A 1177 32.23 -10.70 11.13
N TRP A 1178 31.47 -9.84 11.81
CA TRP A 1178 31.32 -8.45 11.39
C TRP A 1178 32.64 -7.66 11.54
N HIS A 1179 33.46 -7.94 12.55
CA HIS A 1179 34.80 -7.33 12.67
C HIS A 1179 35.77 -7.83 11.59
N GLU A 1180 35.80 -9.14 11.35
CA GLU A 1180 36.69 -9.78 10.37
C GLU A 1180 36.40 -9.32 8.93
N GLY A 1181 35.13 -9.04 8.61
CA GLY A 1181 34.69 -8.64 7.27
C GLY A 1181 35.20 -7.26 6.77
N GLY A 1182 35.94 -6.50 7.60
CA GLY A 1182 36.74 -5.34 7.19
C GLY A 1182 36.02 -4.29 6.33
N GLY A 1183 35.42 -3.26 6.95
CA GLY A 1183 34.85 -2.12 6.23
C GLY A 1183 34.74 -0.87 7.11
N ALA A 1184 34.44 0.30 6.50
CA ALA A 1184 34.34 1.60 7.21
C ALA A 1184 33.31 1.62 8.37
N ASN A 1185 32.44 0.60 8.46
CA ASN A 1185 31.45 0.40 9.51
C ASN A 1185 31.76 -0.77 10.45
N ALA A 1186 32.92 -1.43 10.36
CA ALA A 1186 33.32 -2.46 11.33
C ALA A 1186 33.41 -1.87 12.75
N PRO A 1187 33.08 -2.61 13.82
CA PRO A 1187 33.35 -2.15 15.17
C PRO A 1187 34.87 -2.16 15.44
N GLY A 1188 35.35 -1.34 16.38
CA GLY A 1188 36.76 -1.36 16.79
C GLY A 1188 37.13 -2.68 17.47
N PRO A 1189 38.43 -3.01 17.65
CA PRO A 1189 38.84 -4.29 18.23
C PRO A 1189 38.13 -4.56 19.56
N ILE A 1190 37.59 -5.77 19.70
CA ILE A 1190 36.95 -6.26 20.93
C ILE A 1190 38.01 -6.18 22.04
N SER A 1191 37.79 -5.36 23.07
CA SER A 1191 38.53 -5.52 24.32
C SER A 1191 38.13 -6.87 24.90
N ALA A 1192 39.02 -7.84 24.82
CA ALA A 1192 38.81 -9.21 25.27
C ALA A 1192 38.16 -9.27 26.65
N ILE A 1193 37.02 -9.97 26.77
CA ILE A 1193 36.49 -10.45 28.04
C ILE A 1193 35.78 -11.79 27.75
N ASP A 1194 36.54 -12.89 27.84
CA ASP A 1194 36.51 -13.86 28.93
C ASP A 1194 37.45 -15.02 28.53
N PRO A 1195 38.59 -15.25 29.21
CA PRO A 1195 39.51 -16.35 28.89
C PRO A 1195 38.93 -17.76 29.13
N ASP A 1196 37.73 -17.88 29.71
CA ASP A 1196 37.08 -19.17 29.95
C ASP A 1196 36.24 -19.70 28.76
N LEU A 1197 36.33 -19.07 27.57
CA LEU A 1197 35.62 -19.44 26.34
C LEU A 1197 36.51 -20.04 25.22
N GLU A 1198 37.75 -20.49 25.52
CA GLU A 1198 38.59 -21.31 24.62
C GLU A 1198 38.30 -22.81 24.72
#